data_AF-A0A8J7DJY6-F1
#
_entry.id   AF-A0A8J7DJY6-F1
#
_cell.length_a   1.000
_cell.length_b   1.000
_cell.length_c   1.000
_cell.angle_alpha   90.00
_cell.angle_beta   90.00
_cell.angle_gamma   90.00
#
_symmetry.space_group_name_H-M   'P 1'
#
loop_
_entity.id
_entity.type
_entity.pdbx_description
1 polymer ?
#
loop_
_entity_poly.entity_id
_entity_poly.type
_entity_poly.pdbx_seq_one_letter_code
_entity_poly.pdbx_strand_id
1 'polypeptide(L)'
;MKDVFISYTSADQAWADWLAWVLEDNGYTVDAESLETGPHSSFVQVMQQGMQQYRRVLLILSPALLKADAATPSGLSTVNMGSMRHYLIPIKVENCEPIGYLGLVAGINLAEKTEVEAEQTLLEAIQAILRSQEPPEKIAEIQKVKTNSVSPQSLQGKELSECDPSKILFIKNIRDPNGKWAYTPERLPQMDEPIKERVFDLYWPSTGRGAKSLYKGDLMLLNQQAKITHVVEVLDSKVRENSAGYFRWVRIVWMPDEDDWSQLPHQREVLGFEPPTIGGGTAYSLANLSELQKKWKSLEAFQQHVFQVLTGTLKPQDSWNEDYKYRDQLKLRRCTTTVQGYRERLTDDLSIEMMQIPAGRFVMGSPEDEPERQSNEGPQHEVRVPEFFMGKYPVTQAEWRWVAETLPQVNRELKPDPSEFKGYRRPVDLVSWDEAVEFCDRLGLYTGRTYRLPSEAEWEYACRGGTTTPFHFGETITTELVNYDGKDDLNGSWSGSYGRGPKGDYRGETVPVDHFGVTNTFGLCDMHGSVWEWCLDHYHDDYEGAPTDGTAWTDEGVTNESRVRRGGSWGVCPGMCRSSYRHVPRGSSYYLGFRVVCDPDLSRKERTKAEQQQIEVEGLNKQVEALKTFQSELEEAKVVAEWLDQQREDGMAEKLGKSALAQYPLIRRQASKKSVEAFYFTLGQFLENLSHCLIWGRNNSLVEPVTPIALDDKAYIFAFESLKTNIPSQLPPNGVRQLNDYIDNLLEFLPTHEHLQAD
;
A
#
# COMPACT_ATOMS: atom_id res chain seq x y z
N MET A 1 7.23 -20.44 -19.44
CA MET A 1 8.71 -20.47 -19.36
C MET A 1 9.13 -19.06 -19.05
N LYS A 2 9.87 -18.83 -17.96
CA LYS A 2 10.35 -17.49 -17.59
C LYS A 2 11.30 -16.97 -18.68
N ASP A 3 11.55 -15.67 -18.75
CA ASP A 3 12.25 -15.09 -19.90
C ASP A 3 13.75 -15.35 -19.85
N VAL A 4 14.37 -15.06 -18.71
CA VAL A 4 15.83 -15.04 -18.60
C VAL A 4 16.31 -15.68 -17.30
N PHE A 5 17.34 -16.51 -17.38
CA PHE A 5 18.07 -17.00 -16.23
C PHE A 5 19.50 -16.49 -16.24
N ILE A 6 19.96 -15.84 -15.17
CA ILE A 6 21.31 -15.30 -15.06
C ILE A 6 22.16 -16.23 -14.20
N SER A 7 23.28 -16.69 -14.75
CA SER A 7 24.25 -17.50 -14.03
C SER A 7 25.59 -16.79 -13.93
N TYR A 8 26.16 -16.82 -12.73
CA TYR A 8 27.30 -15.99 -12.36
C TYR A 8 28.18 -16.69 -11.31
N THR A 9 29.40 -16.20 -11.08
CA THR A 9 30.21 -16.63 -9.92
C THR A 9 29.94 -15.72 -8.74
N SER A 10 30.23 -16.13 -7.50
CA SER A 10 29.98 -15.27 -6.33
C SER A 10 30.68 -13.91 -6.41
N ALA A 11 31.81 -13.82 -7.14
CA ALA A 11 32.52 -12.57 -7.39
C ALA A 11 31.78 -11.60 -8.35
N ASP A 12 30.85 -12.12 -9.15
CA ASP A 12 30.11 -11.38 -10.17
C ASP A 12 28.69 -11.00 -9.72
N GLN A 13 28.36 -11.16 -8.43
CA GLN A 13 27.00 -10.95 -7.92
C GLN A 13 26.45 -9.56 -8.21
N ALA A 14 27.27 -8.51 -8.04
CA ALA A 14 26.84 -7.14 -8.33
C ALA A 14 26.44 -6.95 -9.80
N TRP A 15 27.12 -7.63 -10.72
CA TRP A 15 26.74 -7.62 -12.14
C TRP A 15 25.46 -8.41 -12.41
N ALA A 16 25.26 -9.53 -11.72
CA ALA A 16 24.03 -10.32 -11.84
C ALA A 16 22.81 -9.56 -11.33
N ASP A 17 22.94 -8.88 -10.20
CA ASP A 17 21.88 -8.07 -9.60
C ASP A 17 21.53 -6.88 -10.52
N TRP A 18 22.55 -6.21 -11.09
CA TRP A 18 22.34 -5.11 -12.03
C TRP A 18 21.66 -5.58 -13.34
N LEU A 19 22.11 -6.71 -13.91
CA LEU A 19 21.50 -7.29 -15.11
C LEU A 19 20.04 -7.73 -14.86
N ALA A 20 19.77 -8.33 -13.70
CA ALA A 20 18.42 -8.71 -13.31
C ALA A 20 17.53 -7.47 -13.18
N TRP A 21 18.01 -6.44 -12.48
CA TRP A 21 17.28 -5.19 -12.29
C TRP A 21 16.93 -4.51 -13.62
N VAL A 22 17.88 -4.32 -14.54
CA VAL A 22 17.63 -3.71 -15.86
C VAL A 22 16.55 -4.48 -16.64
N LEU A 23 16.62 -5.81 -16.61
CA LEU A 23 15.69 -6.66 -17.36
C LEU A 23 14.30 -6.72 -16.73
N GLU A 24 14.22 -6.79 -15.40
CA GLU A 24 12.95 -6.77 -14.67
C GLU A 24 12.24 -5.41 -14.81
N ASP A 25 12.99 -4.30 -14.76
CA ASP A 25 12.47 -2.95 -14.98
C ASP A 25 11.87 -2.78 -16.40
N ASN A 26 12.37 -3.55 -17.35
CA ASN A 26 11.88 -3.60 -18.73
C ASN A 26 10.88 -4.75 -19.00
N GLY A 27 10.31 -5.35 -17.94
CA GLY A 27 9.19 -6.27 -18.01
C GLY A 27 9.55 -7.73 -18.32
N TYR A 28 10.82 -8.13 -18.20
CA TYR A 28 11.24 -9.52 -18.33
C TYR A 28 11.18 -10.26 -17.00
N THR A 29 10.77 -11.52 -17.03
CA THR A 29 10.88 -12.40 -15.85
C THR A 29 12.29 -12.98 -15.74
N VAL A 30 12.98 -12.66 -14.64
CA VAL A 30 14.38 -13.03 -14.41
C VAL A 30 14.53 -13.82 -13.13
N ASP A 31 15.43 -14.81 -13.13
CA ASP A 31 16.00 -15.36 -11.90
C ASP A 31 17.52 -15.46 -12.06
N ALA A 32 18.25 -15.36 -10.95
CA ALA A 32 19.70 -15.43 -10.95
C ALA A 32 20.22 -16.47 -9.94
N GLU A 33 21.25 -17.23 -10.31
CA GLU A 33 21.88 -18.21 -9.41
C GLU A 33 23.41 -18.25 -9.55
N SER A 34 24.10 -18.24 -8.39
CA SER A 34 25.56 -18.42 -8.32
C SER A 34 25.96 -19.87 -8.53
N LEU A 35 26.98 -20.08 -9.36
CA LEU A 35 27.56 -21.39 -9.67
C LEU A 35 28.23 -22.08 -8.48
N GLU A 36 28.53 -21.36 -7.41
CA GLU A 36 29.29 -21.86 -6.25
C GLU A 36 28.43 -22.13 -5.02
N THR A 37 27.29 -21.43 -4.88
CA THR A 37 26.47 -21.44 -3.67
C THR A 37 25.03 -21.92 -3.89
N GLY A 38 24.66 -22.25 -5.12
CA GLY A 38 23.32 -22.74 -5.46
C GLY A 38 23.03 -24.16 -4.97
N PRO A 39 21.74 -24.56 -4.86
CA PRO A 39 21.33 -25.95 -4.56
C PRO A 39 21.88 -26.97 -5.57
N HIS A 40 22.36 -26.52 -6.73
CA HIS A 40 22.94 -27.34 -7.79
C HIS A 40 24.46 -27.12 -7.88
N SER A 41 25.26 -28.04 -7.33
CA SER A 41 26.72 -27.89 -7.19
C SER A 41 27.53 -28.15 -8.47
N SER A 42 26.92 -28.16 -9.65
CA SER A 42 27.64 -28.30 -10.93
C SER A 42 27.09 -27.38 -12.01
N PHE A 43 28.00 -26.72 -12.73
CA PHE A 43 27.69 -25.82 -13.86
C PHE A 43 26.74 -26.45 -14.88
N VAL A 44 26.88 -27.75 -15.14
CA VAL A 44 26.01 -28.48 -16.08
C VAL A 44 24.56 -28.52 -15.61
N GLN A 45 24.32 -28.71 -14.31
CA GLN A 45 22.98 -28.78 -13.74
C GLN A 45 22.30 -27.41 -13.73
N VAL A 46 23.03 -26.37 -13.33
CA VAL A 46 22.56 -24.98 -13.35
C VAL A 46 22.17 -24.56 -14.78
N MET A 47 23.01 -24.86 -15.78
CA MET A 47 22.71 -24.57 -17.19
C MET A 47 21.50 -25.39 -17.70
N GLN A 48 21.41 -26.68 -17.39
CA GLN A 48 20.30 -27.54 -17.85
C GLN A 48 18.95 -27.12 -17.25
N GLN A 49 18.92 -26.73 -15.98
CA GLN A 49 17.72 -26.23 -15.34
C GLN A 49 17.30 -24.88 -15.91
N GLY A 50 18.26 -23.97 -16.10
CA GLY A 50 18.05 -22.70 -16.80
C GLY A 50 17.38 -22.92 -18.16
N MET A 51 17.89 -23.87 -18.94
CA MET A 51 17.33 -24.20 -20.26
C MET A 51 15.95 -24.88 -20.22
N GLN A 52 15.56 -25.53 -19.12
CA GLN A 52 14.26 -26.19 -18.98
C GLN A 52 13.16 -25.22 -18.55
N GLN A 53 13.51 -24.18 -17.78
CA GLN A 53 12.54 -23.29 -17.14
C GLN A 53 12.53 -21.89 -17.75
N TYR A 54 13.58 -21.52 -18.50
CA TYR A 54 13.80 -20.18 -19.03
C TYR A 54 14.06 -20.19 -20.54
N ARG A 55 13.62 -19.13 -21.23
CA ARG A 55 13.76 -19.00 -22.69
C ARG A 55 15.22 -18.77 -23.11
N ARG A 56 16.00 -18.08 -22.28
CA ARG A 56 17.43 -17.83 -22.47
C ARG A 56 18.17 -17.93 -21.15
N VAL A 57 19.44 -18.32 -21.23
CA VAL A 57 20.38 -18.34 -20.11
C VAL A 57 21.50 -17.34 -20.40
N LEU A 58 21.67 -16.34 -19.54
CA LEU A 58 22.77 -15.38 -19.57
C LEU A 58 23.87 -15.88 -18.66
N LEU A 59 25.08 -15.99 -19.18
CA LEU A 59 26.25 -16.38 -18.40
C LEU A 59 27.21 -15.20 -18.30
N ILE A 60 27.45 -14.72 -17.07
CA ILE A 60 28.37 -13.60 -16.84
C ILE A 60 29.80 -14.07 -17.07
N LEU A 61 30.43 -13.50 -18.10
CA LEU A 61 31.79 -13.78 -18.49
C LEU A 61 32.72 -12.72 -17.90
N SER A 62 33.47 -13.13 -16.88
CA SER A 62 34.46 -12.33 -16.16
C SER A 62 35.76 -13.12 -15.93
N PRO A 63 36.86 -12.46 -15.51
CA PRO A 63 38.07 -13.17 -15.09
C PRO A 63 37.84 -14.16 -13.94
N ALA A 64 36.81 -13.97 -13.11
CA ALA A 64 36.47 -14.88 -12.02
C ALA A 64 35.87 -16.20 -12.55
N LEU A 65 34.94 -16.13 -13.51
CA LEU A 65 34.40 -17.32 -14.17
C LEU A 65 35.50 -18.16 -14.82
N LEU A 66 36.46 -17.54 -15.49
CA LEU A 66 37.55 -18.26 -16.17
C LEU A 66 38.52 -18.96 -15.21
N LYS A 67 38.55 -18.57 -13.94
CA LYS A 67 39.37 -19.19 -12.89
C LYS A 67 38.62 -20.27 -12.12
N ALA A 68 37.29 -20.36 -12.24
CA ALA A 68 36.48 -21.37 -11.57
C ALA A 68 36.69 -22.74 -12.24
N ASP A 69 36.86 -23.81 -11.43
CA ASP A 69 37.10 -25.18 -11.91
C ASP A 69 36.04 -25.68 -12.90
N ALA A 70 34.82 -25.13 -12.80
CA ALA A 70 33.69 -25.43 -13.67
C ALA A 70 33.86 -24.95 -15.13
N ALA A 71 34.72 -23.95 -15.39
CA ALA A 71 34.99 -23.39 -16.71
C ALA A 71 36.24 -24.00 -17.38
N THR A 72 36.86 -25.02 -16.78
CA THR A 72 37.98 -25.74 -17.39
C THR A 72 37.54 -26.47 -18.66
N PRO A 73 38.44 -26.68 -19.66
CA PRO A 73 38.13 -27.44 -20.87
C PRO A 73 37.55 -28.84 -20.59
N SER A 74 37.96 -29.46 -19.47
CA SER A 74 37.43 -30.70 -18.92
C SER A 74 35.98 -30.60 -18.46
N GLY A 75 35.59 -29.56 -17.73
CA GLY A 75 34.20 -29.34 -17.30
C GLY A 75 33.26 -29.12 -18.49
N LEU A 76 33.68 -28.32 -19.47
CA LEU A 76 32.89 -28.02 -20.67
C LEU A 76 32.76 -29.21 -21.64
N SER A 77 33.69 -30.18 -21.59
CA SER A 77 33.66 -31.37 -22.46
C SER A 77 32.53 -32.37 -22.14
N THR A 78 31.92 -32.28 -20.95
CA THR A 78 30.83 -33.19 -20.51
C THR A 78 29.44 -32.74 -20.96
N VAL A 79 29.35 -31.56 -21.58
CA VAL A 79 28.11 -30.92 -21.98
C VAL A 79 27.90 -31.09 -23.48
N ASN A 80 26.69 -31.46 -23.91
CA ASN A 80 26.34 -31.45 -25.33
C ASN A 80 26.17 -29.99 -25.80
N MET A 81 27.28 -29.35 -26.15
CA MET A 81 27.35 -27.92 -26.48
C MET A 81 26.60 -27.55 -27.76
N GLY A 82 26.27 -28.52 -28.62
CA GLY A 82 25.48 -28.29 -29.84
C GLY A 82 24.06 -27.82 -29.55
N SER A 83 23.40 -28.38 -28.54
CA SER A 83 22.04 -27.97 -28.12
C SER A 83 22.03 -26.67 -27.30
N MET A 84 23.16 -26.29 -26.69
CA MET A 84 23.22 -25.10 -25.81
C MET A 84 23.45 -23.79 -26.55
N ARG A 85 24.04 -23.82 -27.76
CA ARG A 85 24.36 -22.62 -28.58
C ARG A 85 23.16 -21.70 -28.84
N HIS A 86 21.97 -22.26 -28.71
CA HIS A 86 20.69 -21.65 -29.01
C HIS A 86 19.99 -21.03 -27.80
N TYR A 87 20.45 -21.34 -26.59
CA TYR A 87 19.86 -20.91 -25.32
C TYR A 87 20.83 -20.09 -24.48
N LEU A 88 22.13 -20.39 -24.56
CA LEU A 88 23.18 -19.74 -23.77
C LEU A 88 23.73 -18.49 -24.47
N ILE A 89 23.77 -17.37 -23.75
CA ILE A 89 24.31 -16.09 -24.23
C ILE A 89 25.37 -15.62 -23.23
N PRO A 90 26.66 -15.63 -23.60
CA PRO A 90 27.71 -15.04 -22.78
C PRO A 90 27.56 -13.52 -22.70
N ILE A 91 27.66 -12.95 -21.50
CA ILE A 91 27.70 -11.50 -21.28
C ILE A 91 29.07 -11.12 -20.73
N LYS A 92 29.88 -10.47 -21.54
CA LYS A 92 31.21 -9.98 -21.14
C LYS A 92 31.04 -8.68 -20.36
N VAL A 93 31.24 -8.74 -19.04
CA VAL A 93 31.14 -7.58 -18.12
C VAL A 93 32.48 -6.92 -17.84
N GLU A 94 33.57 -7.68 -17.98
CA GLU A 94 34.94 -7.22 -17.79
C GLU A 94 35.85 -7.69 -18.93
N ASN A 95 36.99 -7.04 -19.10
CA ASN A 95 37.90 -7.39 -20.19
C ASN A 95 38.62 -8.73 -19.92
N CYS A 96 38.11 -9.79 -20.53
CA CYS A 96 38.68 -11.13 -20.52
C CYS A 96 38.64 -11.78 -21.91
N GLU A 97 39.57 -12.70 -22.17
CA GLU A 97 39.59 -13.50 -23.40
C GLU A 97 38.78 -14.78 -23.16
N PRO A 98 37.65 -14.99 -23.87
CA PRO A 98 36.84 -16.19 -23.70
C PRO A 98 37.63 -17.44 -24.10
N ILE A 99 37.54 -18.49 -23.27
CA ILE A 99 38.26 -19.76 -23.48
C ILE A 99 37.33 -20.77 -24.18
N GLY A 100 37.85 -21.47 -25.19
CA GLY A 100 37.16 -22.59 -25.84
C GLY A 100 35.86 -22.20 -26.57
N TYR A 101 34.78 -22.96 -26.34
CA TYR A 101 33.49 -22.76 -27.03
C TYR A 101 32.78 -21.45 -26.66
N LEU A 102 33.08 -20.84 -25.51
CA LEU A 102 32.49 -19.56 -25.10
C LEU A 102 32.91 -18.40 -26.02
N GLY A 103 34.03 -18.54 -26.74
CA GLY A 103 34.47 -17.58 -27.76
C GLY A 103 33.81 -17.76 -29.14
N LEU A 104 33.04 -18.84 -29.35
CA LEU A 104 32.39 -19.19 -30.64
C LEU A 104 30.87 -18.88 -30.66
N VAL A 105 30.30 -18.48 -29.53
CA VAL A 105 28.89 -18.11 -29.37
C VAL A 105 28.78 -16.58 -29.42
N ALA A 106 27.78 -16.04 -30.14
CA ALA A 106 27.54 -14.60 -30.15
C ALA A 106 27.13 -14.14 -28.75
N GLY A 107 27.97 -13.31 -28.11
CA GLY A 107 27.74 -12.79 -26.76
C GLY A 107 27.50 -11.28 -26.77
N ILE A 108 26.94 -10.77 -25.67
CA ILE A 108 26.75 -9.34 -25.42
C ILE A 108 28.02 -8.81 -24.75
N ASN A 109 28.60 -7.73 -25.27
CA ASN A 109 29.79 -7.11 -24.68
C ASN A 109 29.42 -5.80 -23.98
N LEU A 110 29.47 -5.82 -22.65
CA LEU A 110 29.24 -4.67 -21.78
C LEU A 110 30.54 -4.07 -21.24
N ALA A 111 31.67 -4.76 -21.39
CA ALA A 111 32.97 -4.29 -20.93
C ALA A 111 33.33 -2.96 -21.61
N GLU A 112 33.87 -2.03 -20.82
CA GLU A 112 34.34 -0.70 -21.26
C GLU A 112 33.24 0.25 -21.79
N LYS A 113 31.96 -0.07 -21.58
CA LYS A 113 30.82 0.83 -21.86
C LYS A 113 30.45 1.65 -20.62
N THR A 114 29.88 2.83 -20.84
CA THR A 114 29.17 3.56 -19.77
C THR A 114 27.88 2.84 -19.39
N GLU A 115 27.33 3.08 -18.21
CA GLU A 115 26.12 2.40 -17.72
C GLU A 115 24.93 2.54 -18.68
N VAL A 116 24.68 3.75 -19.19
CA VAL A 116 23.60 4.03 -20.17
C VAL A 116 23.82 3.27 -21.47
N GLU A 117 25.07 3.21 -21.97
CA GLU A 117 25.39 2.46 -23.18
C GLU A 117 25.29 0.94 -22.97
N ALA A 118 25.63 0.46 -21.77
CA ALA A 118 25.53 -0.94 -21.39
C ALA A 118 24.07 -1.39 -21.28
N GLU A 119 23.22 -0.59 -20.64
CA GLU A 119 21.78 -0.81 -20.52
C GLU A 119 21.12 -0.87 -21.90
N GLN A 120 21.37 0.14 -22.73
CA GLN A 120 20.83 0.17 -24.09
C GLN A 120 21.32 -1.02 -24.93
N THR A 121 22.62 -1.36 -24.85
CA THR A 121 23.19 -2.52 -25.56
C THR A 121 22.54 -3.82 -25.10
N LEU A 122 22.30 -3.98 -23.79
CA LEU A 122 21.67 -5.16 -23.21
C LEU A 122 20.22 -5.30 -23.68
N LEU A 123 19.42 -4.23 -23.56
CA LEU A 123 18.01 -4.27 -23.91
C LEU A 123 17.78 -4.48 -25.40
N GLU A 124 18.55 -3.82 -26.26
CA GLU A 124 18.48 -4.03 -27.71
C GLU A 124 18.84 -5.48 -28.07
N ALA A 125 19.89 -6.02 -27.46
CA ALA A 125 20.31 -7.40 -27.70
C ALA A 125 19.26 -8.40 -27.19
N ILE A 126 18.75 -8.25 -25.97
CA ILE A 126 17.76 -9.16 -25.38
C ILE A 126 16.43 -9.07 -26.12
N GLN A 127 15.96 -7.87 -26.47
CA GLN A 127 14.78 -7.70 -27.33
C GLN A 127 14.96 -8.38 -28.69
N ALA A 128 16.11 -8.20 -29.34
CA ALA A 128 16.39 -8.83 -30.63
C ALA A 128 16.45 -10.36 -30.52
N ILE A 129 17.07 -10.87 -29.47
CA ILE A 129 17.26 -12.31 -29.20
C ILE A 129 15.96 -13.02 -28.82
N LEU A 130 15.04 -12.32 -28.14
CA LEU A 130 13.72 -12.83 -27.78
C LEU A 130 12.70 -12.64 -28.92
N ARG A 131 12.89 -11.65 -29.81
CA ARG A 131 12.08 -11.44 -31.03
C ARG A 131 12.49 -12.31 -32.22
N SER A 132 13.76 -12.71 -32.32
CA SER A 132 14.18 -13.68 -33.33
C SER A 132 13.62 -15.06 -32.95
N GLN A 133 12.42 -15.36 -33.45
CA GLN A 133 11.95 -16.74 -33.57
C GLN A 133 12.83 -17.45 -34.61
N GLU A 134 14.00 -17.90 -34.16
CA GLU A 134 14.43 -19.28 -34.28
C GLU A 134 15.81 -19.46 -33.62
N PRO A 135 16.09 -20.70 -33.22
CA PRO A 135 17.10 -21.36 -34.02
C PRO A 135 16.67 -22.66 -34.69
N PRO A 136 17.35 -23.00 -35.81
CA PRO A 136 16.94 -24.02 -36.76
C PRO A 136 17.44 -25.41 -36.37
N GLU A 137 16.48 -26.34 -36.34
CA GLU A 137 16.49 -27.71 -36.86
C GLU A 137 17.77 -28.61 -36.91
N LYS A 138 17.54 -29.86 -36.46
CA LYS A 138 17.73 -31.15 -37.17
C LYS A 138 19.02 -32.00 -37.02
N ILE A 139 18.73 -33.31 -36.86
CA ILE A 139 19.43 -34.49 -37.43
C ILE A 139 20.83 -34.80 -36.86
N ALA A 140 20.91 -35.80 -35.97
CA ALA A 140 21.55 -37.09 -36.25
C ALA A 140 21.56 -37.99 -35.00
N GLU A 141 20.47 -38.72 -34.75
CA GLU A 141 20.58 -40.10 -34.26
C GLU A 141 19.28 -40.88 -34.51
N ILE A 142 18.87 -40.91 -35.77
CA ILE A 142 18.32 -42.15 -36.31
C ILE A 142 19.54 -43.01 -36.61
N GLN A 143 19.82 -43.99 -35.75
CA GLN A 143 20.07 -45.35 -36.21
C GLN A 143 19.89 -46.33 -35.06
N LYS A 144 18.93 -47.25 -35.28
CA LYS A 144 18.45 -48.37 -34.43
C LYS A 144 17.24 -47.93 -33.60
N VAL A 145 16.01 -48.31 -33.93
CA VAL A 145 15.57 -49.67 -34.22
C VAL A 145 14.38 -49.63 -35.19
N LYS A 146 14.50 -50.40 -36.28
CA LYS A 146 13.39 -50.80 -37.15
C LYS A 146 12.31 -51.47 -36.32
N THR A 147 11.04 -51.13 -36.53
CA THR A 147 10.00 -52.13 -36.79
C THR A 147 8.71 -51.52 -37.34
N ASN A 148 8.51 -51.79 -38.63
CA ASN A 148 7.26 -52.11 -39.32
C ASN A 148 6.12 -51.08 -39.33
N SER A 149 6.16 -50.32 -40.42
CA SER A 149 5.05 -49.67 -41.11
C SER A 149 3.83 -50.59 -41.31
N VAL A 150 2.66 -50.09 -40.92
CA VAL A 150 1.40 -50.33 -41.64
C VAL A 150 0.78 -48.95 -41.88
N SER A 151 0.68 -48.52 -43.14
CA SER A 151 0.07 -47.23 -43.49
C SER A 151 -1.46 -47.30 -43.35
N PRO A 152 -2.11 -46.36 -42.63
CA PRO A 152 -3.53 -46.11 -42.84
C PRO A 152 -3.71 -45.44 -44.21
N GLN A 153 -4.59 -45.99 -45.05
CA GLN A 153 -5.06 -45.32 -46.26
C GLN A 153 -5.55 -43.90 -45.93
N SER A 154 -5.32 -42.97 -46.86
CA SER A 154 -5.48 -41.52 -46.72
C SER A 154 -6.78 -41.10 -46.03
N LEU A 155 -6.72 -40.85 -44.73
CA LEU A 155 -7.78 -40.23 -43.95
C LEU A 155 -7.62 -38.71 -44.08
N GLN A 156 -8.41 -38.06 -44.94
CA GLN A 156 -8.54 -36.59 -44.92
C GLN A 156 -9.00 -36.13 -43.52
N GLY A 157 -8.53 -34.96 -43.09
CA GLY A 157 -8.90 -34.38 -41.81
C GLY A 157 -10.38 -34.05 -41.76
N LYS A 158 -10.98 -34.14 -40.57
CA LYS A 158 -12.40 -33.86 -40.32
C LYS A 158 -12.49 -32.64 -39.41
N GLU A 159 -13.21 -31.60 -39.84
CA GLU A 159 -13.47 -30.43 -38.98
C GLU A 159 -14.55 -30.74 -37.94
N LEU A 160 -14.60 -29.95 -36.85
CA LEU A 160 -15.67 -30.09 -35.85
C LEU A 160 -17.05 -29.96 -36.49
N SER A 161 -17.23 -29.05 -37.44
CA SER A 161 -18.46 -28.81 -38.19
C SER A 161 -18.98 -30.05 -38.96
N GLU A 162 -18.08 -30.97 -39.29
CA GLU A 162 -18.37 -32.18 -40.07
C GLU A 162 -18.70 -33.39 -39.16
N CYS A 163 -18.57 -33.23 -37.84
CA CYS A 163 -18.82 -34.29 -36.88
C CYS A 163 -20.30 -34.58 -36.66
N ASP A 164 -20.60 -35.87 -36.49
CA ASP A 164 -21.92 -36.34 -36.11
C ASP A 164 -22.03 -36.27 -34.58
N PRO A 165 -22.84 -35.36 -34.00
CA PRO A 165 -22.96 -35.23 -32.56
C PRO A 165 -23.43 -36.54 -31.90
N SER A 166 -24.18 -37.40 -32.60
CA SER A 166 -24.64 -38.69 -32.08
C SER A 166 -23.50 -39.62 -31.65
N LYS A 167 -22.28 -39.34 -32.13
CA LYS A 167 -21.06 -40.10 -31.83
C LYS A 167 -20.33 -39.62 -30.59
N ILE A 168 -20.74 -38.56 -29.91
CA ILE A 168 -20.09 -38.09 -28.68
C ILE A 168 -20.46 -39.05 -27.53
N LEU A 169 -19.53 -39.94 -27.15
CA LEU A 169 -19.83 -41.03 -26.22
C LEU A 169 -19.26 -40.85 -24.80
N PHE A 170 -18.11 -40.19 -24.65
CA PHE A 170 -17.36 -40.18 -23.39
C PHE A 170 -16.69 -38.84 -23.08
N ILE A 171 -16.55 -38.54 -21.79
CA ILE A 171 -15.67 -37.49 -21.27
C ILE A 171 -14.52 -38.17 -20.52
N LYS A 172 -13.28 -37.87 -20.88
CA LYS A 172 -12.10 -38.51 -20.31
C LYS A 172 -11.09 -37.49 -19.82
N ASN A 173 -10.68 -37.64 -18.57
CA ASN A 173 -9.56 -36.90 -18.03
C ASN A 173 -8.25 -37.29 -18.71
N ILE A 174 -7.51 -36.28 -19.10
CA ILE A 174 -6.21 -36.40 -19.74
C ILE A 174 -5.13 -36.82 -18.74
N ARG A 175 -5.34 -36.66 -17.43
CA ARG A 175 -4.51 -37.29 -16.41
C ARG A 175 -5.20 -38.55 -15.90
N ASP A 176 -4.45 -39.64 -15.81
CA ASP A 176 -4.91 -40.87 -15.17
C ASP A 176 -4.96 -40.68 -13.64
N PRO A 177 -5.59 -41.62 -12.89
CA PRO A 177 -5.64 -41.55 -11.42
C PRO A 177 -4.28 -41.61 -10.71
N ASN A 178 -3.19 -41.92 -11.42
CA ASN A 178 -1.82 -41.93 -10.90
C ASN A 178 -1.06 -40.65 -11.29
N GLY A 179 -1.75 -39.65 -11.85
CA GLY A 179 -1.19 -38.35 -12.24
C GLY A 179 -0.39 -38.35 -13.54
N LYS A 180 -0.36 -39.46 -14.30
CA LYS A 180 0.32 -39.55 -15.59
C LYS A 180 -0.59 -39.09 -16.72
N TRP A 181 -0.02 -38.47 -17.74
CA TRP A 181 -0.76 -38.12 -18.94
C TRP A 181 -1.28 -39.39 -19.65
N ALA A 182 -2.53 -39.34 -20.11
CA ALA A 182 -3.19 -40.37 -20.89
C ALA A 182 -2.66 -40.44 -22.33
N TYR A 183 -1.70 -39.60 -22.69
CA TYR A 183 -0.88 -39.61 -23.90
C TYR A 183 0.39 -38.84 -23.57
N THR A 184 1.51 -39.07 -24.25
CA THR A 184 2.74 -38.32 -23.98
C THR A 184 2.67 -36.94 -24.65
N PRO A 185 3.03 -35.82 -23.98
CA PRO A 185 3.01 -34.48 -24.57
C PRO A 185 3.82 -34.38 -25.87
N GLU A 186 4.89 -35.15 -26.00
CA GLU A 186 5.75 -35.22 -27.19
C GLU A 186 5.06 -35.91 -28.39
N ARG A 187 3.91 -36.55 -28.15
CA ARG A 187 3.05 -37.15 -29.19
C ARG A 187 1.80 -36.33 -29.45
N LEU A 188 1.61 -35.20 -28.75
CA LEU A 188 0.59 -34.27 -29.16
C LEU A 188 1.07 -33.53 -30.42
N PRO A 189 0.26 -33.56 -31.48
CA PRO A 189 0.54 -32.86 -32.71
C PRO A 189 0.37 -31.34 -32.52
N GLN A 190 1.24 -30.54 -33.12
CA GLN A 190 1.21 -29.08 -33.00
C GLN A 190 0.06 -28.46 -33.83
N MET A 191 -0.34 -27.22 -33.52
CA MET A 191 -1.43 -26.52 -34.23
C MET A 191 -1.15 -26.36 -35.73
N ASP A 192 0.10 -26.21 -36.14
CA ASP A 192 0.44 -26.03 -37.57
C ASP A 192 0.49 -27.35 -38.35
N GLU A 193 0.34 -28.50 -37.67
CA GLU A 193 0.32 -29.79 -38.34
C GLU A 193 -1.03 -30.03 -39.04
N PRO A 194 -1.02 -30.58 -40.28
CA PRO A 194 -2.23 -31.01 -40.96
C PRO A 194 -3.08 -31.93 -40.06
N ILE A 195 -4.40 -31.78 -40.06
CA ILE A 195 -5.33 -32.60 -39.23
C ILE A 195 -5.08 -34.13 -39.36
N LYS A 196 -4.56 -34.58 -40.51
CA LYS A 196 -4.18 -35.98 -40.73
C LYS A 196 -2.96 -36.46 -39.93
N GLU A 197 -2.06 -35.55 -39.60
CA GLU A 197 -0.86 -35.74 -38.77
C GLU A 197 -1.22 -35.57 -37.28
N ARG A 198 -2.42 -35.05 -36.98
CA ARG A 198 -2.94 -34.90 -35.62
C ARG A 198 -3.47 -36.18 -34.95
N VAL A 199 -2.75 -37.29 -35.09
CA VAL A 199 -3.12 -38.61 -34.57
C VAL A 199 -2.19 -39.00 -33.42
N PHE A 200 -2.75 -39.46 -32.31
CA PHE A 200 -1.97 -39.88 -31.16
C PHE A 200 -2.53 -41.13 -30.46
N ASP A 201 -1.71 -41.71 -29.59
CA ASP A 201 -2.07 -42.86 -28.75
C ASP A 201 -2.76 -42.37 -27.47
N LEU A 202 -4.06 -42.61 -27.32
CA LEU A 202 -4.80 -42.36 -26.08
C LEU A 202 -4.81 -43.62 -25.21
N TYR A 203 -4.40 -43.50 -23.95
CA TYR A 203 -4.15 -44.60 -23.03
C TYR A 203 -5.25 -44.78 -21.97
N TRP A 204 -5.42 -46.03 -21.53
CA TRP A 204 -6.28 -46.44 -20.44
C TRP A 204 -5.53 -47.30 -19.42
N PRO A 205 -6.00 -47.33 -18.15
CA PRO A 205 -5.43 -48.19 -17.12
C PRO A 205 -5.35 -49.67 -17.53
N SER A 206 -4.51 -50.44 -16.85
CA SER A 206 -4.24 -51.86 -17.11
C SER A 206 -5.47 -52.78 -17.10
N THR A 207 -6.61 -52.33 -16.58
CA THR A 207 -7.88 -53.07 -16.64
C THR A 207 -8.52 -53.05 -18.04
N GLY A 208 -8.13 -52.11 -18.91
CA GLY A 208 -8.68 -51.91 -20.26
C GLY A 208 -10.17 -51.55 -20.30
N ARG A 209 -10.75 -51.23 -19.14
CA ARG A 209 -12.18 -50.88 -18.99
C ARG A 209 -12.40 -49.50 -19.64
N GLY A 210 -13.34 -49.41 -20.58
CA GLY A 210 -13.60 -48.21 -21.40
C GLY A 210 -12.92 -48.19 -22.78
N ALA A 211 -11.69 -48.71 -22.90
CA ALA A 211 -11.03 -48.84 -24.21
C ALA A 211 -11.75 -49.87 -25.10
N LYS A 212 -12.30 -50.93 -24.53
CA LYS A 212 -12.94 -52.05 -25.25
C LYS A 212 -14.34 -51.74 -25.82
N SER A 213 -14.97 -50.66 -25.38
CA SER A 213 -16.35 -50.29 -25.75
C SER A 213 -16.44 -49.25 -26.87
N LEU A 214 -15.31 -48.84 -27.45
CA LEU A 214 -15.23 -47.82 -28.49
C LEU A 214 -15.09 -48.45 -29.88
N TYR A 215 -15.83 -47.90 -30.84
CA TYR A 215 -15.81 -48.26 -32.25
C TYR A 215 -15.21 -47.13 -33.09
N LYS A 216 -14.78 -47.48 -34.31
CA LYS A 216 -14.34 -46.49 -35.31
C LYS A 216 -15.41 -45.42 -35.53
N GLY A 217 -15.00 -44.15 -35.47
CA GLY A 217 -15.85 -42.97 -35.69
C GLY A 217 -16.52 -42.43 -34.42
N ASP A 218 -16.34 -43.08 -33.28
CA ASP A 218 -16.83 -42.55 -32.00
C ASP A 218 -16.02 -41.32 -31.57
N LEU A 219 -16.68 -40.34 -30.97
CA LEU A 219 -16.11 -39.09 -30.49
C LEU A 219 -15.98 -39.08 -28.97
N MET A 220 -14.92 -38.45 -28.47
CA MET A 220 -14.66 -38.27 -27.05
C MET A 220 -14.26 -36.82 -26.74
N LEU A 221 -14.77 -36.30 -25.63
CA LEU A 221 -14.30 -35.05 -25.04
C LEU A 221 -13.16 -35.36 -24.07
N LEU A 222 -12.02 -34.72 -24.27
CA LEU A 222 -10.91 -34.80 -23.34
C LEU A 222 -10.93 -33.57 -22.44
N ASN A 223 -10.69 -33.76 -21.15
CA ASN A 223 -10.67 -32.68 -20.18
C ASN A 223 -9.45 -32.73 -19.26
N GLN A 224 -9.07 -31.58 -18.73
CA GLN A 224 -8.05 -31.43 -17.70
C GLN A 224 -8.49 -30.33 -16.74
N GLN A 225 -8.37 -30.60 -15.43
CA GLN A 225 -8.85 -29.68 -14.38
C GLN A 225 -10.28 -29.17 -14.67
N ALA A 226 -11.16 -30.10 -15.08
CA ALA A 226 -12.55 -29.83 -15.43
C ALA A 226 -12.78 -28.90 -16.65
N LYS A 227 -11.76 -28.52 -17.40
CA LYS A 227 -11.87 -27.79 -18.68
C LYS A 227 -11.80 -28.74 -19.88
N ILE A 228 -12.66 -28.57 -20.88
CA ILE A 228 -12.59 -29.36 -22.12
C ILE A 228 -11.46 -28.82 -22.99
N THR A 229 -10.50 -29.67 -23.31
CA THR A 229 -9.30 -29.28 -24.06
C THR A 229 -9.29 -29.84 -25.47
N HIS A 230 -9.89 -31.00 -25.73
CA HIS A 230 -9.92 -31.59 -27.07
C HIS A 230 -11.22 -32.34 -27.34
N VAL A 231 -11.61 -32.42 -28.61
CA VAL A 231 -12.52 -33.44 -29.14
C VAL A 231 -11.71 -34.38 -30.02
N VAL A 232 -11.80 -35.69 -29.75
CA VAL A 232 -11.06 -36.70 -30.50
C VAL A 232 -11.97 -37.76 -31.11
N GLU A 233 -11.63 -38.22 -32.31
CA GLU A 233 -12.29 -39.31 -33.03
C GLU A 233 -11.47 -40.60 -32.96
N VAL A 234 -12.13 -41.72 -32.68
CA VAL A 234 -11.52 -43.05 -32.68
C VAL A 234 -11.32 -43.55 -34.11
N LEU A 235 -10.08 -43.80 -34.52
CA LEU A 235 -9.75 -44.12 -35.91
C LEU A 235 -10.01 -45.57 -36.31
N ASP A 236 -9.98 -46.48 -35.32
CA ASP A 236 -10.27 -47.89 -35.52
C ASP A 236 -10.81 -48.57 -34.26
N SER A 237 -11.45 -49.72 -34.44
CA SER A 237 -12.01 -50.52 -33.34
C SER A 237 -10.96 -51.41 -32.66
N LYS A 238 -9.66 -51.31 -32.99
CA LYS A 238 -8.62 -52.24 -32.52
C LYS A 238 -8.04 -51.79 -31.18
N VAL A 239 -8.16 -52.64 -30.16
CA VAL A 239 -7.45 -52.47 -28.88
C VAL A 239 -5.99 -52.86 -29.06
N ARG A 240 -5.08 -51.97 -28.64
CA ARG A 240 -3.64 -52.21 -28.61
C ARG A 240 -3.16 -52.17 -27.16
N GLU A 241 -2.04 -52.81 -26.88
CA GLU A 241 -1.45 -52.92 -25.55
C GLU A 241 0.08 -52.78 -25.64
N ASN A 242 0.69 -52.10 -24.66
CA ASN A 242 2.13 -52.00 -24.46
C ASN A 242 2.47 -51.96 -22.95
N SER A 243 3.74 -51.71 -22.60
CA SER A 243 4.20 -51.64 -21.21
C SER A 243 3.53 -50.54 -20.37
N ALA A 244 2.90 -49.54 -21.00
CA ALA A 244 2.16 -48.47 -20.34
C ALA A 244 0.65 -48.77 -20.19
N GLY A 245 0.15 -49.85 -20.79
CA GLY A 245 -1.26 -50.28 -20.70
C GLY A 245 -1.96 -50.41 -22.05
N TYR A 246 -3.28 -50.24 -22.06
CA TYR A 246 -4.10 -50.33 -23.26
C TYR A 246 -4.24 -48.97 -23.94
N PHE A 247 -4.22 -48.92 -25.27
CA PHE A 247 -4.40 -47.68 -26.02
C PHE A 247 -5.25 -47.81 -27.30
N ARG A 248 -5.71 -46.65 -27.79
CA ARG A 248 -6.40 -46.45 -29.07
C ARG A 248 -5.70 -45.36 -29.87
N TRP A 249 -5.77 -45.49 -31.19
CA TRP A 249 -5.46 -44.38 -32.09
C TRP A 249 -6.66 -43.46 -32.18
N VAL A 250 -6.42 -42.22 -31.82
CA VAL A 250 -7.41 -41.16 -31.93
C VAL A 250 -6.84 -40.01 -32.73
N ARG A 251 -7.71 -39.28 -33.42
CA ARG A 251 -7.39 -38.05 -34.13
C ARG A 251 -8.01 -36.87 -33.40
N ILE A 252 -7.29 -35.77 -33.30
CA ILE A 252 -7.88 -34.49 -32.87
C ILE A 252 -8.81 -33.98 -33.97
N VAL A 253 -10.09 -33.86 -33.65
CA VAL A 253 -11.11 -33.24 -34.48
C VAL A 253 -11.19 -31.75 -34.17
N TRP A 254 -11.08 -31.39 -32.89
CA TRP A 254 -11.16 -30.02 -32.41
C TRP A 254 -10.25 -29.82 -31.21
N MET A 255 -9.66 -28.63 -31.16
CA MET A 255 -8.84 -28.10 -30.09
C MET A 255 -9.05 -26.57 -30.09
N PRO A 256 -9.04 -25.90 -28.94
CA PRO A 256 -9.12 -24.44 -28.87
C PRO A 256 -7.97 -23.76 -29.62
N ASP A 257 -8.25 -22.58 -30.15
CA ASP A 257 -7.27 -21.77 -30.91
C ASP A 257 -6.38 -20.90 -30.01
N GLU A 258 -6.70 -20.78 -28.73
CA GLU A 258 -6.01 -19.93 -27.75
C GLU A 258 -5.36 -20.77 -26.65
N ASP A 259 -4.16 -20.34 -26.22
CA ASP A 259 -3.42 -20.95 -25.10
C ASP A 259 -3.96 -20.53 -23.71
N ASP A 260 -5.02 -19.71 -23.66
CA ASP A 260 -5.65 -19.26 -22.40
C ASP A 260 -6.67 -20.28 -21.89
N TRP A 261 -6.24 -21.05 -20.87
CA TRP A 261 -7.04 -22.08 -20.22
C TRP A 261 -8.30 -21.55 -19.54
N SER A 262 -8.35 -20.24 -19.22
CA SER A 262 -9.51 -19.62 -18.55
C SER A 262 -10.71 -19.54 -19.49
N GLN A 263 -10.47 -19.34 -20.79
CA GLN A 263 -11.47 -19.23 -21.86
C GLN A 263 -12.08 -20.58 -22.27
N LEU A 264 -11.48 -21.70 -21.84
CA LEU A 264 -11.98 -23.03 -22.20
C LEU A 264 -13.31 -23.33 -21.49
N PRO A 265 -14.25 -24.00 -22.17
CA PRO A 265 -15.53 -24.35 -21.58
C PRO A 265 -15.32 -25.36 -20.44
N HIS A 266 -15.92 -25.08 -19.29
CA HIS A 266 -15.91 -25.99 -18.16
C HIS A 266 -16.82 -27.19 -18.45
N GLN A 267 -16.45 -28.38 -17.97
CA GLN A 267 -17.24 -29.60 -18.15
C GLN A 267 -18.69 -29.43 -17.65
N ARG A 268 -18.90 -28.60 -16.62
CA ARG A 268 -20.24 -28.28 -16.10
C ARG A 268 -21.09 -27.48 -17.09
N GLU A 269 -20.46 -26.59 -17.86
CA GLU A 269 -21.11 -25.78 -18.90
C GLU A 269 -21.52 -26.67 -20.07
N VAL A 270 -20.66 -27.64 -20.41
CA VAL A 270 -20.93 -28.64 -21.44
C VAL A 270 -21.99 -29.66 -20.98
N LEU A 271 -22.01 -30.04 -19.70
CA LEU A 271 -22.95 -31.02 -19.14
C LEU A 271 -24.32 -30.42 -18.76
N GLY A 272 -24.36 -29.14 -18.39
CA GLY A 272 -25.55 -28.46 -17.87
C GLY A 272 -25.90 -28.79 -16.41
N PHE A 273 -25.00 -29.46 -15.69
CA PHE A 273 -25.06 -29.82 -14.27
C PHE A 273 -23.66 -30.13 -13.72
N GLU A 274 -23.50 -30.15 -12.39
CA GLU A 274 -22.23 -30.46 -11.74
C GLU A 274 -21.99 -31.99 -11.72
N PRO A 275 -20.93 -32.51 -12.35
CA PRO A 275 -20.67 -33.95 -12.36
C PRO A 275 -20.14 -34.42 -10.99
N PRO A 276 -20.57 -35.60 -10.49
CA PRO A 276 -20.09 -36.14 -9.22
C PRO A 276 -18.61 -36.51 -9.31
N THR A 277 -17.81 -36.14 -8.30
CA THR A 277 -16.37 -36.48 -8.23
C THR A 277 -16.16 -37.94 -7.82
N ILE A 278 -15.55 -38.77 -8.67
CA ILE A 278 -15.23 -40.16 -8.34
C ILE A 278 -13.72 -40.40 -8.41
N GLY A 279 -13.09 -40.69 -7.27
CA GLY A 279 -11.72 -41.25 -7.21
C GLY A 279 -10.62 -40.38 -7.80
N GLY A 280 -10.67 -39.05 -7.61
CA GLY A 280 -9.58 -38.12 -7.96
C GLY A 280 -9.40 -37.84 -9.46
N GLY A 281 -10.26 -38.37 -10.34
CA GLY A 281 -10.24 -38.10 -11.78
C GLY A 281 -11.65 -38.05 -12.39
N THR A 282 -11.79 -37.45 -13.58
CA THR A 282 -13.08 -37.14 -14.23
C THR A 282 -13.32 -37.96 -15.51
N ALA A 283 -13.11 -39.27 -15.48
CA ALA A 283 -13.46 -40.14 -16.61
C ALA A 283 -14.89 -40.68 -16.45
N TYR A 284 -15.82 -40.26 -17.32
CA TYR A 284 -17.23 -40.64 -17.26
C TYR A 284 -17.76 -41.14 -18.60
N SER A 285 -18.64 -42.14 -18.51
CA SER A 285 -19.53 -42.51 -19.61
C SER A 285 -20.79 -41.66 -19.51
N LEU A 286 -21.17 -40.98 -20.60
CA LEU A 286 -22.39 -40.19 -20.65
C LEU A 286 -23.64 -41.05 -20.40
N ALA A 287 -23.59 -42.34 -20.77
CA ALA A 287 -24.67 -43.29 -20.52
C ALA A 287 -24.86 -43.66 -19.03
N ASN A 288 -23.86 -43.40 -18.18
CA ASN A 288 -23.89 -43.77 -16.75
C ASN A 288 -24.17 -42.57 -15.81
N LEU A 289 -24.39 -41.38 -16.36
CA LEU A 289 -24.75 -40.19 -15.57
C LEU A 289 -26.27 -40.15 -15.36
N SER A 290 -26.74 -40.57 -14.19
CA SER A 290 -28.18 -40.54 -13.85
C SER A 290 -28.80 -39.14 -13.94
N GLU A 291 -28.01 -38.09 -13.67
CA GLU A 291 -28.42 -36.69 -13.79
C GLU A 291 -28.58 -36.23 -15.25
N LEU A 292 -27.90 -36.88 -16.20
CA LEU A 292 -27.96 -36.51 -17.61
C LEU A 292 -29.35 -36.76 -18.20
N GLN A 293 -30.00 -37.86 -17.81
CA GLN A 293 -31.38 -38.17 -18.20
C GLN A 293 -32.42 -37.25 -17.53
N LYS A 294 -32.10 -36.65 -16.37
CA LYS A 294 -32.97 -35.68 -15.70
C LYS A 294 -32.90 -34.31 -16.37
N LYS A 295 -31.71 -33.89 -16.82
CA LYS A 295 -31.48 -32.60 -17.46
C LYS A 295 -31.87 -32.61 -18.94
N TRP A 296 -31.56 -33.67 -19.67
CA TRP A 296 -31.70 -33.74 -21.11
C TRP A 296 -32.76 -34.75 -21.52
N LYS A 297 -33.70 -34.32 -22.37
CA LYS A 297 -34.83 -35.14 -22.83
C LYS A 297 -34.41 -36.38 -23.63
N SER A 298 -33.23 -36.34 -24.25
CA SER A 298 -32.61 -37.46 -24.95
C SER A 298 -31.09 -37.28 -24.98
N LEU A 299 -30.36 -38.38 -25.21
CA LEU A 299 -28.91 -38.35 -25.43
C LEU A 299 -28.56 -37.50 -26.66
N GLU A 300 -29.36 -37.59 -27.72
CA GLU A 300 -29.21 -36.79 -28.93
C GLU A 300 -29.31 -35.28 -28.64
N ALA A 301 -30.28 -34.85 -27.82
CA ALA A 301 -30.43 -33.45 -27.44
C ALA A 301 -29.23 -32.94 -26.63
N PHE A 302 -28.70 -33.76 -25.73
CA PHE A 302 -27.47 -33.44 -25.01
C PHE A 302 -26.28 -33.29 -25.96
N GLN A 303 -26.08 -34.25 -26.86
CA GLN A 303 -24.96 -34.25 -27.80
C GLN A 303 -25.01 -33.04 -28.76
N GLN A 304 -26.21 -32.65 -29.20
CA GLN A 304 -26.41 -31.42 -29.97
C GLN A 304 -26.06 -30.17 -29.15
N HIS A 305 -26.44 -30.12 -27.88
CA HIS A 305 -26.07 -29.02 -26.98
C HIS A 305 -24.55 -28.90 -26.82
N VAL A 306 -23.85 -30.00 -26.55
CA VAL A 306 -22.38 -30.04 -26.47
C VAL A 306 -21.75 -29.46 -27.72
N PHE A 307 -22.20 -29.90 -28.89
CA PHE A 307 -21.71 -29.41 -30.17
C PHE A 307 -21.91 -27.90 -30.32
N GLN A 308 -23.07 -27.39 -29.93
CA GLN A 308 -23.37 -25.98 -30.08
C GLN A 308 -22.58 -25.09 -29.10
N VAL A 309 -22.30 -25.59 -27.89
CA VAL A 309 -21.42 -24.90 -26.91
C VAL A 309 -19.99 -24.84 -27.44
N LEU A 310 -19.44 -25.95 -27.93
CA LEU A 310 -18.05 -26.01 -28.42
C LEU A 310 -17.85 -25.22 -29.73
N THR A 311 -18.88 -25.10 -30.57
CA THR A 311 -18.82 -24.32 -31.81
C THR A 311 -19.21 -22.84 -31.63
N GLY A 312 -19.55 -22.42 -30.40
CA GLY A 312 -20.01 -21.05 -30.12
C GLY A 312 -21.35 -20.69 -30.77
N THR A 313 -22.09 -21.67 -31.30
CA THR A 313 -23.39 -21.46 -31.97
C THR A 313 -24.54 -21.36 -30.96
N LEU A 314 -24.38 -21.89 -29.75
CA LEU A 314 -25.23 -21.61 -28.61
C LEU A 314 -24.55 -20.55 -27.73
N LYS A 315 -25.10 -19.33 -27.68
CA LYS A 315 -24.83 -18.43 -26.56
C LYS A 315 -25.52 -19.05 -25.33
N PRO A 316 -24.85 -19.20 -24.17
CA PRO A 316 -25.46 -19.82 -23.00
C PRO A 316 -26.82 -19.18 -22.71
N GLN A 317 -27.92 -19.90 -22.95
CA GLN A 317 -29.25 -19.40 -22.69
C GLN A 317 -29.49 -19.34 -21.18
N ASP A 318 -30.09 -18.22 -20.77
CA ASP A 318 -30.64 -17.90 -19.46
C ASP A 318 -31.19 -19.14 -18.73
N SER A 319 -30.56 -19.56 -17.62
CA SER A 319 -31.28 -20.10 -16.44
C SER A 319 -30.43 -20.66 -15.28
N TRP A 320 -29.09 -20.73 -15.32
CA TRP A 320 -28.38 -21.52 -14.28
C TRP A 320 -27.15 -20.90 -13.59
N ASN A 321 -26.85 -19.61 -13.77
CA ASN A 321 -25.82 -18.95 -12.99
C ASN A 321 -26.19 -17.48 -12.77
N GLU A 322 -26.66 -17.11 -11.59
CA GLU A 322 -26.70 -15.70 -11.20
C GLU A 322 -25.27 -15.14 -11.07
N ASP A 323 -24.28 -15.96 -10.67
CA ASP A 323 -22.87 -15.52 -10.53
C ASP A 323 -22.12 -15.31 -11.85
N TYR A 324 -22.45 -16.05 -12.92
CA TYR A 324 -21.82 -15.84 -14.24
C TYR A 324 -22.53 -14.78 -15.08
N LYS A 325 -23.79 -14.46 -14.80
CA LYS A 325 -24.54 -13.46 -15.57
C LYS A 325 -23.93 -12.06 -15.47
N TYR A 326 -23.12 -11.80 -14.43
CA TYR A 326 -22.53 -10.49 -14.17
C TYR A 326 -21.05 -10.37 -14.57
N ARG A 327 -20.30 -11.48 -14.69
CA ARG A 327 -18.92 -11.42 -15.24
C ARG A 327 -18.91 -10.99 -16.71
N ASP A 328 -19.89 -11.40 -17.51
CA ASP A 328 -20.05 -10.98 -18.92
C ASP A 328 -20.67 -9.57 -19.09
N GLN A 329 -21.02 -8.88 -18.00
CA GLN A 329 -21.62 -7.53 -18.03
C GLN A 329 -20.71 -6.42 -17.50
N LEU A 330 -19.67 -6.74 -16.73
CA LEU A 330 -18.70 -5.74 -16.27
C LEU A 330 -17.74 -5.39 -17.40
N LYS A 331 -18.11 -4.35 -18.16
CA LYS A 331 -17.24 -3.77 -19.19
C LYS A 331 -16.41 -2.68 -18.56
N LEU A 332 -15.12 -2.94 -18.37
CA LEU A 332 -14.15 -1.90 -18.04
C LEU A 332 -14.06 -0.92 -19.22
N ARG A 333 -14.58 0.29 -19.03
CA ARG A 333 -14.46 1.36 -20.02
C ARG A 333 -13.16 2.12 -19.75
N ARG A 334 -12.11 1.75 -20.48
CA ARG A 334 -10.86 2.50 -20.46
C ARG A 334 -11.03 3.78 -21.29
N CYS A 335 -10.62 4.90 -20.72
CA CYS A 335 -10.46 6.15 -21.45
C CYS A 335 -9.04 6.65 -21.25
N THR A 336 -8.50 7.33 -22.25
CA THR A 336 -7.20 8.00 -22.15
C THR A 336 -7.47 9.47 -21.93
N THR A 337 -6.92 10.01 -20.85
CA THR A 337 -6.95 11.44 -20.56
C THR A 337 -5.53 11.96 -20.39
N THR A 338 -5.35 13.26 -20.61
CA THR A 338 -4.10 13.95 -20.29
C THR A 338 -4.30 14.70 -18.99
N VAL A 339 -3.47 14.36 -18.01
CA VAL A 339 -3.43 14.99 -16.69
C VAL A 339 -2.11 15.73 -16.57
N GLN A 340 -2.16 16.89 -15.94
CA GLN A 340 -0.97 17.69 -15.65
C GLN A 340 -0.35 17.21 -14.34
N GLY A 341 0.95 17.44 -14.18
CA GLY A 341 1.69 17.04 -13.00
C GLY A 341 3.15 17.43 -13.10
N TYR A 342 3.90 17.15 -12.04
CA TYR A 342 5.36 17.31 -12.03
C TYR A 342 6.00 16.11 -11.33
N ARG A 343 7.31 15.95 -11.52
CA ARG A 343 8.10 14.95 -10.80
C ARG A 343 8.97 15.68 -9.78
N GLU A 344 8.81 15.35 -8.51
CA GLU A 344 9.71 15.82 -7.47
C GLU A 344 10.91 14.90 -7.42
N ARG A 345 12.06 15.40 -7.87
CA ARG A 345 13.25 14.58 -8.07
C ARG A 345 13.98 14.40 -6.74
N LEU A 346 14.13 13.16 -6.29
CA LEU A 346 14.89 12.81 -5.08
C LEU A 346 16.34 12.45 -5.46
N THR A 347 16.52 11.62 -6.49
CA THR A 347 17.82 11.24 -7.08
C THR A 347 17.75 11.27 -8.60
N ASP A 348 18.79 10.78 -9.29
CA ASP A 348 18.76 10.68 -10.75
C ASP A 348 17.72 9.69 -11.26
N ASP A 349 17.44 8.64 -10.47
CA ASP A 349 16.59 7.48 -10.75
C ASP A 349 15.29 7.42 -9.91
N LEU A 350 15.16 8.21 -8.84
CA LEU A 350 14.00 8.21 -7.94
C LEU A 350 13.29 9.58 -7.93
N SER A 351 11.98 9.57 -8.17
CA SER A 351 11.15 10.77 -8.10
C SER A 351 9.73 10.47 -7.65
N ILE A 352 9.14 11.39 -6.90
CA ILE A 352 7.72 11.35 -6.54
C ILE A 352 6.90 11.99 -7.67
N GLU A 353 6.05 11.20 -8.33
CA GLU A 353 5.16 11.71 -9.38
C GLU A 353 3.94 12.40 -8.74
N MET A 354 3.79 13.70 -8.97
CA MET A 354 2.74 14.55 -8.40
C MET A 354 1.72 14.95 -9.47
N MET A 355 0.47 14.55 -9.30
CA MET A 355 -0.63 14.80 -10.24
C MET A 355 -1.42 16.04 -9.82
N GLN A 356 -1.71 16.94 -10.76
CA GLN A 356 -2.55 18.12 -10.52
C GLN A 356 -4.00 17.68 -10.33
N ILE A 357 -4.56 18.01 -9.16
CA ILE A 357 -5.96 17.80 -8.82
C ILE A 357 -6.68 19.15 -8.99
N PRO A 358 -7.58 19.28 -9.98
CA PRO A 358 -8.20 20.57 -10.29
C PRO A 358 -9.18 20.97 -9.19
N ALA A 359 -9.27 22.27 -8.92
CA ALA A 359 -10.28 22.82 -8.02
C ALA A 359 -11.70 22.43 -8.48
N GLY A 360 -12.58 22.10 -7.53
CA GLY A 360 -13.92 21.64 -7.86
C GLY A 360 -14.86 21.58 -6.67
N ARG A 361 -16.03 21.01 -6.92
CA ARG A 361 -17.05 20.70 -5.91
C ARG A 361 -17.47 19.26 -6.05
N PHE A 362 -17.72 18.61 -4.92
CA PHE A 362 -18.28 17.26 -4.90
C PHE A 362 -19.15 17.05 -3.66
N VAL A 363 -19.95 16.00 -3.68
CA VAL A 363 -20.72 15.55 -2.53
C VAL A 363 -19.88 14.52 -1.77
N MET A 364 -19.47 14.85 -0.55
CA MET A 364 -18.69 13.99 0.32
C MET A 364 -19.61 13.07 1.13
N GLY A 365 -19.19 11.83 1.35
CA GLY A 365 -19.97 10.78 2.02
C GLY A 365 -20.82 9.92 1.07
N SER A 366 -21.54 8.95 1.63
CA SER A 366 -22.35 7.98 0.86
C SER A 366 -23.86 8.17 1.02
N PRO A 367 -24.65 7.92 -0.04
CA PRO A 367 -26.10 7.98 0.03
C PRO A 367 -26.65 6.86 0.93
N GLU A 368 -27.81 7.07 1.55
CA GLU A 368 -28.38 6.15 2.54
C GLU A 368 -28.61 4.72 2.02
N ASP A 369 -28.79 4.57 0.70
CA ASP A 369 -29.04 3.29 0.02
C ASP A 369 -27.78 2.65 -0.59
N GLU A 370 -26.59 3.24 -0.41
CA GLU A 370 -25.34 2.62 -0.85
C GLU A 370 -25.08 1.31 -0.09
N PRO A 371 -24.84 0.19 -0.79
CA PRO A 371 -24.57 -1.08 -0.13
C PRO A 371 -23.38 -0.99 0.83
N GLU A 372 -23.51 -1.64 2.00
CA GLU A 372 -22.46 -1.73 3.04
C GLU A 372 -22.03 -0.37 3.64
N ARG A 373 -22.81 0.70 3.42
CA ARG A 373 -22.66 2.01 4.06
C ARG A 373 -22.62 1.89 5.59
N GLN A 374 -21.69 2.63 6.21
CA GLN A 374 -21.60 2.84 7.64
C GLN A 374 -22.28 4.16 8.07
N SER A 375 -22.64 4.27 9.36
CA SER A 375 -23.32 5.45 9.89
C SER A 375 -22.47 6.72 9.86
N ASN A 376 -21.15 6.57 9.94
CA ASN A 376 -20.16 7.66 9.99
C ASN A 376 -19.82 8.28 8.63
N GLU A 377 -20.45 7.81 7.56
CA GLU A 377 -20.23 8.30 6.19
C GLU A 377 -21.24 9.37 5.77
N GLY A 378 -22.07 9.85 6.69
CA GLY A 378 -23.03 10.92 6.43
C GLY A 378 -23.09 11.96 7.56
N PRO A 379 -23.94 12.99 7.41
CA PRO A 379 -24.75 13.26 6.23
C PRO A 379 -23.91 13.61 4.99
N GLN A 380 -24.45 13.34 3.80
CA GLN A 380 -23.84 13.82 2.58
C GLN A 380 -23.88 15.34 2.54
N HIS A 381 -22.75 15.98 2.22
CA HIS A 381 -22.62 17.43 2.17
C HIS A 381 -21.74 17.88 1.01
N GLU A 382 -21.98 19.08 0.49
CA GLU A 382 -21.17 19.64 -0.60
C GLU A 382 -19.87 20.23 -0.05
N VAL A 383 -18.74 19.84 -0.64
CA VAL A 383 -17.42 20.37 -0.31
C VAL A 383 -16.80 21.00 -1.55
N ARG A 384 -16.23 22.19 -1.39
CA ARG A 384 -15.42 22.86 -2.41
C ARG A 384 -13.95 22.59 -2.13
N VAL A 385 -13.27 21.89 -3.02
CA VAL A 385 -11.84 21.57 -2.87
C VAL A 385 -11.02 22.51 -3.75
N PRO A 386 -9.98 23.20 -3.21
CA PRO A 386 -9.07 24.01 -4.01
C PRO A 386 -8.23 23.15 -4.95
N GLU A 387 -7.45 23.79 -5.82
CA GLU A 387 -6.46 23.08 -6.63
C GLU A 387 -5.25 22.72 -5.77
N PHE A 388 -4.74 21.51 -5.94
CA PHE A 388 -3.54 21.02 -5.26
C PHE A 388 -2.86 19.93 -6.12
N PHE A 389 -1.70 19.45 -5.70
CA PHE A 389 -1.05 18.29 -6.30
C PHE A 389 -1.11 17.11 -5.35
N MET A 390 -1.33 15.90 -5.85
CA MET A 390 -1.34 14.66 -5.05
C MET A 390 -0.39 13.63 -5.66
N GLY A 391 0.33 12.91 -4.81
CA GLY A 391 1.17 11.79 -5.24
C GLY A 391 0.36 10.77 -6.05
N LYS A 392 0.86 10.39 -7.21
CA LYS A 392 0.25 9.40 -8.11
C LYS A 392 -0.02 8.08 -7.39
N TYR A 393 0.89 7.70 -6.51
CA TYR A 393 0.86 6.49 -5.71
C TYR A 393 0.90 6.82 -4.21
N PRO A 394 0.57 5.86 -3.32
CA PRO A 394 1.07 5.88 -1.95
C PRO A 394 2.60 5.95 -1.96
N VAL A 395 3.19 6.58 -0.94
CA VAL A 395 4.64 6.69 -0.80
C VAL A 395 5.26 5.29 -0.82
N THR A 396 6.22 5.10 -1.70
CA THR A 396 6.92 3.82 -1.88
C THR A 396 7.99 3.62 -0.82
N GLN A 397 8.40 2.37 -0.59
CA GLN A 397 9.49 2.05 0.33
C GLN A 397 10.82 2.71 -0.09
N ALA A 398 11.08 2.87 -1.38
CA ALA A 398 12.26 3.59 -1.88
C ALA A 398 12.23 5.08 -1.52
N GLU A 399 11.11 5.76 -1.79
CA GLU A 399 10.93 7.18 -1.44
C GLU A 399 11.03 7.39 0.07
N TRP A 400 10.37 6.54 0.85
CA TRP A 400 10.45 6.52 2.31
C TRP A 400 11.89 6.41 2.81
N ARG A 401 12.60 5.38 2.36
CA ARG A 401 13.97 5.09 2.79
C ARG A 401 14.90 6.25 2.46
N TRP A 402 14.79 6.81 1.26
CA TRP A 402 15.61 7.93 0.86
C TRP A 402 15.40 9.15 1.76
N VAL A 403 14.14 9.51 2.06
CA VAL A 403 13.82 10.62 2.98
C VAL A 403 14.29 10.33 4.41
N ALA A 404 14.08 9.10 4.89
CA ALA A 404 14.45 8.70 6.25
C ALA A 404 15.97 8.73 6.48
N GLU A 405 16.76 8.27 5.49
CA GLU A 405 18.23 8.14 5.59
C GLU A 405 18.99 9.40 5.17
N THR A 406 18.50 10.11 4.15
CA THR A 406 19.27 11.19 3.49
C THR A 406 18.90 12.56 4.02
N LEU A 407 17.62 12.81 4.29
CA LEU A 407 17.16 14.14 4.70
C LEU A 407 17.31 14.34 6.22
N PRO A 408 17.73 15.54 6.66
CA PRO A 408 17.88 15.82 8.07
C PRO A 408 16.54 15.70 8.80
N GLN A 409 16.58 15.14 10.00
CA GLN A 409 15.44 15.09 10.90
C GLN A 409 14.90 16.50 11.20
N VAL A 410 13.58 16.66 11.16
CA VAL A 410 12.88 17.89 11.56
C VAL A 410 12.36 17.73 12.98
N ASN A 411 11.43 16.79 13.21
CA ASN A 411 10.76 16.61 14.50
C ASN A 411 11.08 15.24 15.14
N ARG A 412 11.22 14.17 14.34
CA ARG A 412 11.47 12.81 14.86
C ARG A 412 12.26 11.90 13.93
N GLU A 413 12.83 10.85 14.53
CA GLU A 413 13.54 9.81 13.79
C GLU A 413 12.55 8.96 12.98
N LEU A 414 12.95 8.59 11.76
CA LEU A 414 12.22 7.67 10.90
C LEU A 414 13.02 6.38 10.75
N LYS A 415 12.39 5.23 11.02
CA LYS A 415 12.99 3.94 10.72
C LYS A 415 13.05 3.77 9.19
N PRO A 416 14.22 3.52 8.57
CA PRO A 416 14.34 3.46 7.11
C PRO A 416 13.61 2.31 6.42
N ASP A 417 13.31 1.24 7.15
CA ASP A 417 12.70 0.03 6.59
C ASP A 417 11.61 -0.55 7.53
N PRO A 418 10.47 0.15 7.66
CA PRO A 418 9.42 -0.22 8.61
C PRO A 418 8.55 -1.38 8.11
N SER A 419 8.39 -1.51 6.80
CA SER A 419 7.35 -2.32 6.16
C SER A 419 7.51 -3.83 6.33
N GLU A 420 6.42 -4.58 6.31
CA GLU A 420 6.46 -6.05 6.45
C GLU A 420 6.95 -6.72 5.15
N PHE A 421 6.25 -6.48 4.05
CA PHE A 421 6.61 -7.00 2.73
C PHE A 421 7.61 -6.08 2.04
N LYS A 422 8.73 -6.63 1.58
CA LYS A 422 9.82 -5.84 1.00
C LYS A 422 9.69 -5.68 -0.50
N GLY A 423 9.94 -4.46 -0.98
CA GLY A 423 10.07 -4.19 -2.41
C GLY A 423 10.22 -2.71 -2.70
N TYR A 424 11.15 -2.35 -3.59
CA TYR A 424 11.51 -0.95 -3.89
C TYR A 424 10.28 -0.08 -4.23
N ARG A 425 9.42 -0.57 -5.12
CA ARG A 425 8.18 0.11 -5.55
C ARG A 425 6.93 -0.30 -4.76
N ARG A 426 7.03 -1.09 -3.69
CA ARG A 426 5.87 -1.38 -2.84
C ARG A 426 5.54 -0.16 -1.99
N PRO A 427 4.27 0.07 -1.63
CA PRO A 427 3.93 1.14 -0.70
C PRO A 427 4.61 0.88 0.65
N VAL A 428 5.03 1.96 1.31
CA VAL A 428 5.45 1.88 2.70
C VAL A 428 4.23 1.62 3.57
N ASP A 429 4.31 0.60 4.41
CA ASP A 429 3.35 0.31 5.47
C ASP A 429 4.02 0.23 6.85
N LEU A 430 3.20 0.05 7.89
CA LEU A 430 3.60 0.04 9.31
C LEU A 430 4.18 1.37 9.79
N VAL A 431 3.68 2.49 9.24
CA VAL A 431 4.07 3.84 9.65
C VAL A 431 2.94 4.53 10.40
N SER A 432 3.28 5.24 11.47
CA SER A 432 2.34 6.07 12.23
C SER A 432 2.05 7.38 11.50
N TRP A 433 0.95 8.03 11.88
CA TRP A 433 0.57 9.33 11.34
C TRP A 433 1.68 10.38 11.53
N ASP A 434 2.28 10.43 12.72
CA ASP A 434 3.34 11.39 13.00
C ASP A 434 4.60 11.15 12.16
N GLU A 435 4.95 9.89 11.88
CA GLU A 435 6.09 9.55 11.02
C GLU A 435 5.80 9.91 9.55
N ALA A 436 4.54 9.79 9.10
CA ALA A 436 4.11 10.26 7.80
C ALA A 436 4.16 11.79 7.68
N VAL A 437 3.82 12.52 8.76
CA VAL A 437 3.98 13.98 8.83
C VAL A 437 5.47 14.37 8.81
N GLU A 438 6.31 13.69 9.59
CA GLU A 438 7.77 13.91 9.56
C GLU A 438 8.34 13.71 8.15
N PHE A 439 7.89 12.70 7.41
CA PHE A 439 8.27 12.52 6.01
C PHE A 439 7.91 13.76 5.17
N CYS A 440 6.69 14.27 5.32
CA CYS A 440 6.24 15.47 4.62
C CYS A 440 7.05 16.71 5.00
N ASP A 441 7.36 16.90 6.29
CA ASP A 441 8.15 18.02 6.80
C ASP A 441 9.57 18.02 6.24
N ARG A 442 10.23 16.85 6.23
CA ARG A 442 11.57 16.69 5.64
C ARG A 442 11.56 16.99 4.14
N LEU A 443 10.58 16.45 3.41
CA LEU A 443 10.44 16.66 1.98
C LEU A 443 10.13 18.14 1.65
N GLY A 444 9.27 18.78 2.44
CA GLY A 444 8.95 20.20 2.31
C GLY A 444 10.18 21.09 2.54
N LEU A 445 10.96 20.80 3.58
CA LEU A 445 12.20 21.52 3.87
C LEU A 445 13.23 21.35 2.74
N TYR A 446 13.35 20.14 2.19
CA TYR A 446 14.28 19.84 1.10
C TYR A 446 13.91 20.55 -0.21
N THR A 447 12.63 20.55 -0.56
CA THR A 447 12.13 21.06 -1.85
C THR A 447 11.80 22.56 -1.82
N GLY A 448 11.58 23.14 -0.63
CA GLY A 448 11.03 24.49 -0.48
C GLY A 448 9.55 24.58 -0.90
N ARG A 449 8.86 23.45 -0.98
CA ARG A 449 7.42 23.34 -1.25
C ARG A 449 6.65 22.91 0.00
N THR A 450 5.34 23.12 0.00
CA THR A 450 4.48 22.75 1.12
C THR A 450 3.94 21.33 0.93
N TYR A 451 4.74 20.34 1.32
CA TYR A 451 4.31 18.94 1.37
C TYR A 451 3.57 18.64 2.67
N ARG A 452 2.47 17.88 2.59
CA ARG A 452 1.64 17.47 3.73
C ARG A 452 0.84 16.21 3.41
N LEU A 453 0.17 15.65 4.41
CA LEU A 453 -0.89 14.66 4.19
C LEU A 453 -2.14 15.36 3.58
N PRO A 454 -2.97 14.63 2.82
CA PRO A 454 -4.25 15.17 2.34
C PRO A 454 -5.21 15.40 3.50
N SER A 455 -6.12 16.37 3.37
CA SER A 455 -7.35 16.35 4.16
C SER A 455 -8.23 15.17 3.72
N GLU A 456 -9.14 14.73 4.58
CA GLU A 456 -10.09 13.67 4.27
C GLU A 456 -10.95 14.05 3.04
N ALA A 457 -11.33 15.33 2.95
CA ALA A 457 -12.06 15.88 1.83
C ALA A 457 -11.25 15.86 0.52
N GLU A 458 -9.97 16.27 0.56
CA GLU A 458 -9.06 16.18 -0.59
C GLU A 458 -8.89 14.73 -1.04
N TRP A 459 -8.74 13.81 -0.09
CA TRP A 459 -8.60 12.39 -0.38
C TRP A 459 -9.84 11.81 -1.06
N GLU A 460 -11.05 12.06 -0.53
CA GLU A 460 -12.28 11.54 -1.13
C GLU A 460 -12.54 12.14 -2.51
N TYR A 461 -12.35 13.46 -2.66
CA TYR A 461 -12.49 14.15 -3.93
C TYR A 461 -11.55 13.56 -4.99
N ALA A 462 -10.29 13.39 -4.62
CA ALA A 462 -9.26 12.81 -5.47
C ALA A 462 -9.57 11.35 -5.80
N CYS A 463 -9.99 10.54 -4.82
CA CYS A 463 -10.35 9.12 -4.99
C CYS A 463 -11.48 8.95 -6.00
N ARG A 464 -12.56 9.74 -5.86
CA ARG A 464 -13.76 9.66 -6.70
C ARG A 464 -13.50 10.00 -8.17
N GLY A 465 -12.53 10.86 -8.48
CA GLY A 465 -12.25 11.26 -9.87
C GLY A 465 -13.50 11.75 -10.60
N GLY A 466 -14.36 12.51 -9.92
CA GLY A 466 -15.62 13.02 -10.48
C GLY A 466 -16.77 12.01 -10.57
N THR A 467 -16.60 10.76 -10.12
CA THR A 467 -17.70 9.79 -10.00
C THR A 467 -18.49 9.98 -8.69
N THR A 468 -19.76 9.58 -8.71
CA THR A 468 -20.62 9.53 -7.50
C THR A 468 -20.86 8.10 -7.03
N THR A 469 -20.23 7.12 -7.67
CA THR A 469 -20.37 5.69 -7.38
C THR A 469 -19.48 5.29 -6.19
N PRO A 470 -19.67 4.08 -5.61
CA PRO A 470 -18.85 3.61 -4.49
C PRO A 470 -17.35 3.52 -4.82
N PHE A 471 -17.00 3.31 -6.09
CA PHE A 471 -15.63 3.31 -6.58
C PHE A 471 -15.50 4.16 -7.84
N HIS A 472 -14.31 4.66 -8.15
CA HIS A 472 -14.10 5.37 -9.42
C HIS A 472 -14.25 4.46 -10.66
N PHE A 473 -14.25 3.14 -10.45
CA PHE A 473 -14.55 2.13 -11.46
C PHE A 473 -16.06 1.95 -11.72
N GLY A 474 -16.92 2.51 -10.86
CA GLY A 474 -18.37 2.38 -10.91
C GLY A 474 -18.95 1.67 -9.67
N GLU A 475 -19.99 0.88 -9.89
CA GLU A 475 -20.78 0.21 -8.84
C GLU A 475 -20.06 -0.95 -8.13
N THR A 476 -18.88 -1.37 -8.61
CA THR A 476 -18.13 -2.50 -8.06
C THR A 476 -16.66 -2.50 -8.49
N ILE A 477 -15.85 -3.37 -7.86
CA ILE A 477 -14.43 -3.59 -8.13
C ILE A 477 -14.13 -5.09 -8.27
N THR A 478 -12.95 -5.41 -8.79
CA THR A 478 -12.45 -6.79 -8.94
C THR A 478 -10.99 -6.87 -8.54
N THR A 479 -10.52 -8.06 -8.17
CA THR A 479 -9.12 -8.30 -7.79
C THR A 479 -8.12 -8.15 -8.94
N GLU A 480 -8.59 -7.97 -10.18
CA GLU A 480 -7.79 -7.63 -11.36
C GLU A 480 -7.51 -6.11 -11.48
N LEU A 481 -8.15 -5.29 -10.65
CA LEU A 481 -8.05 -3.82 -10.69
C LEU A 481 -7.64 -3.21 -9.35
N VAL A 482 -7.90 -3.93 -8.26
CA VAL A 482 -7.74 -3.47 -6.88
C VAL A 482 -7.15 -4.60 -6.05
N ASN A 483 -6.19 -4.32 -5.18
CA ASN A 483 -5.62 -5.30 -4.27
C ASN A 483 -6.40 -5.31 -2.93
N TYR A 484 -7.23 -6.32 -2.72
CA TYR A 484 -8.06 -6.53 -1.52
C TYR A 484 -8.30 -8.04 -1.31
N ASP A 485 -8.97 -8.43 -0.22
CA ASP A 485 -9.36 -9.83 -0.02
C ASP A 485 -10.62 -10.17 -0.83
N GLY A 486 -10.41 -10.81 -1.99
CA GLY A 486 -11.47 -11.25 -2.89
C GLY A 486 -12.20 -12.53 -2.48
N LYS A 487 -11.88 -13.13 -1.33
CA LYS A 487 -12.51 -14.36 -0.84
C LYS A 487 -13.57 -14.04 0.21
N ASP A 488 -14.52 -14.95 0.41
CA ASP A 488 -15.44 -14.82 1.55
C ASP A 488 -14.71 -15.12 2.85
N ASP A 489 -15.15 -14.47 3.93
CA ASP A 489 -14.73 -14.87 5.26
C ASP A 489 -15.19 -16.30 5.56
N LEU A 490 -14.36 -17.06 6.28
CA LEU A 490 -14.65 -18.44 6.68
C LEU A 490 -15.90 -18.56 7.56
N ASN A 491 -16.27 -17.47 8.26
CA ASN A 491 -17.45 -17.41 9.13
C ASN A 491 -18.68 -16.82 8.42
N GLY A 492 -18.56 -16.35 7.17
CA GLY A 492 -19.63 -15.73 6.40
C GLY A 492 -20.03 -14.30 6.82
N SER A 493 -19.20 -13.60 7.61
CA SER A 493 -19.48 -12.23 8.09
C SER A 493 -19.37 -11.17 7.00
N TRP A 494 -18.61 -11.44 5.94
CA TRP A 494 -18.46 -10.55 4.79
C TRP A 494 -18.15 -11.35 3.51
N SER A 495 -18.44 -10.74 2.36
CA SER A 495 -18.28 -11.33 1.02
C SER A 495 -17.03 -10.80 0.34
N GLY A 496 -16.31 -11.67 -0.39
CA GLY A 496 -15.18 -11.29 -1.25
C GLY A 496 -15.56 -10.48 -2.50
N SER A 497 -16.83 -10.11 -2.60
CA SER A 497 -17.39 -9.29 -3.67
C SER A 497 -18.27 -8.18 -3.12
N TYR A 498 -18.28 -7.04 -3.79
CA TYR A 498 -19.16 -5.91 -3.48
C TYR A 498 -20.25 -5.75 -4.53
N GLY A 499 -21.49 -5.57 -4.09
CA GLY A 499 -22.63 -5.40 -4.98
C GLY A 499 -22.75 -6.55 -5.99
N ARG A 500 -22.72 -6.24 -7.29
CA ARG A 500 -22.77 -7.24 -8.38
C ARG A 500 -21.39 -7.67 -8.91
N GLY A 501 -20.32 -7.33 -8.21
CA GLY A 501 -18.96 -7.73 -8.58
C GLY A 501 -18.70 -9.22 -8.38
N PRO A 502 -17.75 -9.83 -9.11
CA PRO A 502 -17.30 -11.17 -8.83
C PRO A 502 -16.38 -11.22 -7.61
N LYS A 503 -16.34 -12.39 -6.97
CA LYS A 503 -15.26 -12.77 -6.05
C LYS A 503 -13.96 -13.00 -6.84
N GLY A 504 -12.84 -12.91 -6.14
CA GLY A 504 -11.51 -12.95 -6.74
C GLY A 504 -10.45 -13.52 -5.82
N ASP A 505 -9.20 -13.28 -6.19
CA ASP A 505 -8.05 -13.79 -5.44
C ASP A 505 -7.72 -12.95 -4.21
N TYR A 506 -7.23 -13.61 -3.18
CA TYR A 506 -6.63 -12.97 -2.02
C TYR A 506 -5.11 -13.12 -2.13
N ARG A 507 -4.42 -12.01 -2.39
CA ARG A 507 -2.96 -12.01 -2.56
C ARG A 507 -2.21 -12.17 -1.25
N GLY A 508 -2.77 -11.68 -0.14
CA GLY A 508 -2.17 -11.81 1.18
C GLY A 508 -0.94 -10.91 1.41
N GLU A 509 -0.69 -9.95 0.52
CA GLU A 509 0.42 -9.00 0.63
C GLU A 509 0.13 -7.71 -0.18
N THR A 510 0.93 -6.67 0.06
CA THR A 510 0.99 -5.50 -0.84
C THR A 510 1.45 -5.94 -2.23
N VAL A 511 1.36 -5.06 -3.22
CA VAL A 511 1.98 -5.25 -4.54
C VAL A 511 2.74 -3.96 -4.90
N PRO A 512 3.68 -3.96 -5.86
CA PRO A 512 4.26 -2.73 -6.36
C PRO A 512 3.17 -1.73 -6.77
N VAL A 513 3.39 -0.44 -6.53
CA VAL A 513 2.46 0.60 -6.98
C VAL A 513 2.32 0.55 -8.50
N ASP A 514 1.13 0.89 -9.01
CA ASP A 514 0.77 0.76 -10.43
C ASP A 514 0.69 -0.69 -10.97
N HIS A 515 0.62 -1.71 -10.09
CA HIS A 515 0.56 -3.12 -10.50
C HIS A 515 -0.54 -3.43 -11.53
N PHE A 516 -1.70 -2.78 -11.40
CA PHE A 516 -2.86 -3.01 -12.25
C PHE A 516 -2.90 -2.14 -13.52
N GLY A 517 -1.98 -1.17 -13.65
CA GLY A 517 -1.91 -0.26 -14.80
C GLY A 517 -3.20 0.53 -15.04
N VAL A 518 -3.91 0.90 -13.97
CA VAL A 518 -5.16 1.65 -14.03
C VAL A 518 -5.12 2.87 -13.12
N THR A 519 -5.67 3.97 -13.61
CA THR A 519 -5.78 5.23 -12.89
C THR A 519 -7.21 5.72 -12.89
N ASN A 520 -7.57 6.56 -11.92
CA ASN A 520 -8.77 7.37 -12.02
C ASN A 520 -8.58 8.55 -13.00
N THR A 521 -9.61 9.37 -13.20
CA THR A 521 -9.57 10.49 -14.17
C THR A 521 -8.55 11.57 -13.82
N PHE A 522 -8.06 11.64 -12.58
CA PHE A 522 -7.00 12.54 -12.14
C PHE A 522 -5.61 11.91 -12.24
N GLY A 523 -5.52 10.67 -12.75
CA GLY A 523 -4.24 9.99 -12.96
C GLY A 523 -3.70 9.31 -11.71
N LEU A 524 -4.49 9.14 -10.66
CA LEU A 524 -4.08 8.51 -9.41
C LEU A 524 -4.29 6.99 -9.47
N CYS A 525 -3.32 6.23 -8.96
CA CYS A 525 -3.38 4.77 -8.81
C CYS A 525 -3.67 4.38 -7.36
N ASP A 526 -4.12 3.15 -7.18
CA ASP A 526 -4.23 2.48 -5.87
C ASP A 526 -5.09 3.24 -4.84
N MET A 527 -6.05 4.06 -5.30
CA MET A 527 -7.01 4.78 -4.45
C MET A 527 -8.06 3.87 -3.78
N HIS A 528 -8.08 2.59 -4.16
CA HIS A 528 -8.93 1.55 -3.61
C HIS A 528 -8.03 0.34 -3.30
N GLY A 529 -7.97 -0.11 -2.05
CA GLY A 529 -7.17 -1.24 -1.60
C GLY A 529 -5.67 -0.95 -1.41
N SER A 530 -4.86 -2.00 -1.46
CA SER A 530 -3.40 -1.99 -1.21
C SER A 530 -3.04 -1.62 0.24
N VAL A 531 -3.03 -0.35 0.61
CA VAL A 531 -2.75 0.11 1.98
C VAL A 531 -3.76 1.17 2.40
N TRP A 532 -4.11 1.18 3.69
CA TRP A 532 -4.85 2.31 4.25
C TRP A 532 -3.98 3.55 4.19
N GLU A 533 -4.57 4.71 3.94
CA GLU A 533 -3.83 5.96 3.81
C GLU A 533 -4.24 6.97 4.88
N TRP A 534 -3.23 7.50 5.59
CA TRP A 534 -3.42 8.56 6.58
C TRP A 534 -3.89 9.88 5.97
N CYS A 535 -4.87 10.52 6.62
CA CYS A 535 -5.29 11.90 6.34
C CYS A 535 -4.94 12.83 7.52
N LEU A 536 -4.97 14.15 7.29
CA LEU A 536 -4.74 15.15 8.33
C LEU A 536 -5.85 15.15 9.39
N ASP A 537 -7.07 14.80 9.05
CA ASP A 537 -8.25 15.00 9.88
C ASP A 537 -8.24 14.13 11.14
N HIS A 538 -8.77 14.68 12.24
CA HIS A 538 -9.24 13.85 13.34
C HIS A 538 -10.52 13.13 12.91
N TYR A 539 -10.73 11.93 13.44
CA TYR A 539 -11.91 11.15 13.17
C TYR A 539 -13.09 11.66 14.02
N HIS A 540 -14.24 11.85 13.36
CA HIS A 540 -15.53 12.18 13.96
C HIS A 540 -16.54 11.08 13.62
N ASP A 541 -17.57 10.89 14.43
CA ASP A 541 -18.54 9.82 14.24
C ASP A 541 -19.54 10.07 13.10
N ASP A 542 -19.57 11.28 12.53
CA ASP A 542 -20.38 11.69 11.38
C ASP A 542 -19.78 12.96 10.72
N TYR A 543 -20.48 13.52 9.73
CA TYR A 543 -20.12 14.77 9.05
C TYR A 543 -20.92 16.00 9.50
N GLU A 544 -21.61 15.94 10.65
CA GLU A 544 -22.35 17.10 11.17
C GLU A 544 -21.36 18.20 11.62
N GLY A 545 -21.32 19.31 10.88
CA GLY A 545 -20.39 20.41 11.14
C GLY A 545 -19.02 20.26 10.45
N ALA A 546 -18.87 19.30 9.54
CA ALA A 546 -17.65 19.14 8.75
C ALA A 546 -17.30 20.39 7.92
N PRO A 547 -16.01 20.73 7.73
CA PRO A 547 -15.59 21.80 6.84
C PRO A 547 -16.07 21.60 5.39
N THR A 548 -16.47 22.68 4.73
CA THR A 548 -17.03 22.66 3.35
C THR A 548 -16.08 23.25 2.31
N ASP A 549 -14.85 23.57 2.69
CA ASP A 549 -13.84 24.24 1.87
C ASP A 549 -12.58 23.39 1.61
N GLY A 550 -12.66 22.09 1.92
CA GLY A 550 -11.58 21.12 1.70
C GLY A 550 -10.48 21.18 2.76
N THR A 551 -10.58 22.05 3.76
CA THR A 551 -9.65 22.08 4.91
C THR A 551 -9.84 20.86 5.81
N ALA A 552 -8.77 20.46 6.50
CA ALA A 552 -8.82 19.32 7.42
C ALA A 552 -9.64 19.65 8.68
N TRP A 553 -10.52 18.73 9.07
CA TRP A 553 -11.29 18.80 10.30
C TRP A 553 -10.41 18.38 11.49
N THR A 554 -9.99 19.37 12.28
CA THR A 554 -9.12 19.16 13.43
C THR A 554 -9.70 19.83 14.67
N ASP A 555 -9.44 19.23 15.81
CA ASP A 555 -9.95 19.64 17.13
C ASP A 555 -8.78 19.88 18.06
N GLU A 556 -8.86 20.93 18.88
CA GLU A 556 -7.86 21.20 19.90
C GLU A 556 -7.85 20.09 20.98
N GLY A 557 -6.66 19.61 21.35
CA GLY A 557 -6.49 18.65 22.45
C GLY A 557 -6.83 17.18 22.14
N VAL A 558 -7.18 16.85 20.90
CA VAL A 558 -7.38 15.46 20.46
C VAL A 558 -6.06 14.80 20.06
N THR A 559 -5.91 13.50 20.36
CA THR A 559 -4.66 12.76 20.10
C THR A 559 -4.53 12.34 18.64
N ASN A 560 -3.29 12.25 18.16
CA ASN A 560 -2.97 11.78 16.80
C ASN A 560 -3.29 10.30 16.56
N GLU A 561 -3.66 9.54 17.60
CA GLU A 561 -4.13 8.15 17.48
C GLU A 561 -5.52 8.06 16.82
N SER A 562 -6.28 9.15 16.86
CA SER A 562 -7.65 9.26 16.34
C SER A 562 -7.70 9.85 14.93
N ARG A 563 -6.65 9.73 14.12
CA ARG A 563 -6.60 10.29 12.75
C ARG A 563 -7.37 9.40 11.75
N VAL A 564 -7.97 10.04 10.75
CA VAL A 564 -8.74 9.38 9.69
C VAL A 564 -7.84 8.54 8.79
N ARG A 565 -8.37 7.38 8.35
CA ARG A 565 -7.71 6.43 7.43
C ARG A 565 -8.68 6.06 6.30
N ARG A 566 -8.18 6.04 5.07
CA ARG A 566 -9.00 5.91 3.85
C ARG A 566 -8.44 4.85 2.88
N GLY A 567 -9.25 4.39 1.94
CA GLY A 567 -8.80 3.58 0.79
C GLY A 567 -9.03 2.07 0.88
N GLY A 568 -8.98 1.47 2.07
CA GLY A 568 -8.93 0.01 2.20
C GLY A 568 -7.50 -0.51 2.18
N SER A 569 -7.32 -1.83 2.22
CA SER A 569 -6.01 -2.47 2.13
C SER A 569 -6.10 -3.85 1.46
N TRP A 570 -4.95 -4.49 1.22
CA TRP A 570 -4.88 -5.83 0.63
C TRP A 570 -5.57 -6.92 1.47
N GLY A 571 -5.78 -6.68 2.76
CA GLY A 571 -6.29 -7.66 3.73
C GLY A 571 -7.74 -7.42 4.18
N VAL A 572 -8.48 -6.53 3.51
CA VAL A 572 -9.87 -6.21 3.87
C VAL A 572 -10.84 -6.52 2.74
N CYS A 573 -12.13 -6.61 3.09
CA CYS A 573 -13.21 -6.83 2.15
C CYS A 573 -13.41 -5.63 1.20
N PRO A 574 -14.02 -5.83 0.02
CA PRO A 574 -14.18 -4.75 -0.96
C PRO A 574 -15.07 -3.60 -0.48
N GLY A 575 -16.02 -3.85 0.43
CA GLY A 575 -16.86 -2.80 1.02
C GLY A 575 -16.07 -1.76 1.83
N MET A 576 -14.90 -2.14 2.37
CA MET A 576 -13.98 -1.22 3.05
C MET A 576 -13.09 -0.42 2.08
N CYS A 577 -13.12 -0.76 0.79
CA CYS A 577 -12.35 -0.07 -0.24
C CYS A 577 -13.15 1.04 -0.95
N ARG A 578 -14.40 1.30 -0.54
CA ARG A 578 -15.25 2.35 -1.13
C ARG A 578 -14.66 3.74 -0.91
N SER A 579 -14.91 4.66 -1.85
CA SER A 579 -14.45 6.05 -1.76
C SER A 579 -14.89 6.73 -0.46
N SER A 580 -16.10 6.45 0.03
CA SER A 580 -16.65 7.06 1.23
C SER A 580 -16.33 6.31 2.53
N TYR A 581 -15.76 5.11 2.49
CA TYR A 581 -15.55 4.31 3.70
C TYR A 581 -14.52 4.95 4.63
N ARG A 582 -14.92 5.24 5.86
CA ARG A 582 -14.06 5.83 6.91
C ARG A 582 -13.70 4.76 7.93
N HIS A 583 -12.43 4.40 8.01
CA HIS A 583 -12.00 3.40 8.97
C HIS A 583 -11.92 3.98 10.38
N VAL A 584 -12.68 3.39 11.31
CA VAL A 584 -12.66 3.78 12.73
C VAL A 584 -11.28 3.51 13.32
N PRO A 585 -10.62 4.49 13.95
CA PRO A 585 -9.28 4.30 14.52
C PRO A 585 -9.34 3.39 15.77
N ARG A 586 -9.26 2.07 15.57
CA ARG A 586 -9.08 1.06 16.63
C ARG A 586 -7.93 0.12 16.28
N GLY A 587 -6.98 -0.04 17.20
CA GLY A 587 -5.88 -1.02 17.05
C GLY A 587 -4.68 -0.52 16.24
N SER A 588 -3.80 -1.46 15.90
CA SER A 588 -2.43 -1.20 15.40
C SER A 588 -2.35 -0.79 13.93
N SER A 589 -1.18 -0.26 13.56
CA SER A 589 -0.85 0.26 12.22
C SER A 589 -0.67 -0.80 11.12
N TYR A 590 -1.23 -2.01 11.27
CA TYR A 590 -1.11 -3.03 10.22
C TYR A 590 -1.77 -2.51 8.95
N TYR A 591 -1.04 -2.59 7.83
CA TYR A 591 -1.48 -2.16 6.50
C TYR A 591 -1.66 -0.64 6.30
N LEU A 592 -1.14 0.20 7.21
CA LEU A 592 -1.21 1.67 7.11
C LEU A 592 0.04 2.26 6.45
N GLY A 593 -0.18 2.93 5.32
CA GLY A 593 0.74 3.82 4.63
C GLY A 593 0.15 5.22 4.48
N PHE A 594 0.57 5.96 3.47
CA PHE A 594 0.06 7.30 3.16
C PHE A 594 0.45 7.73 1.76
N ARG A 595 -0.20 8.79 1.26
CA ARG A 595 0.27 9.56 0.11
C ARG A 595 0.42 11.03 0.48
N VAL A 596 1.23 11.75 -0.28
CA VAL A 596 1.50 13.17 -0.04
C VAL A 596 0.68 14.05 -0.96
N VAL A 597 0.38 15.26 -0.49
CA VAL A 597 -0.08 16.36 -1.32
C VAL A 597 0.89 17.53 -1.23
N CYS A 598 0.86 18.39 -2.23
CA CYS A 598 1.60 19.64 -2.27
C CYS A 598 0.67 20.77 -2.70
N ASP A 599 0.68 21.86 -1.96
CA ASP A 599 -0.05 23.05 -2.36
C ASP A 599 0.59 23.66 -3.63
N PRO A 600 -0.20 24.27 -4.54
CA PRO A 600 0.37 24.95 -5.70
C PRO A 600 1.37 26.02 -5.27
N ASP A 601 2.43 26.24 -6.04
CA ASP A 601 3.36 27.35 -5.79
C ASP A 601 2.59 28.67 -5.87
N LEU A 602 2.11 29.17 -4.74
CA LEU A 602 1.72 30.56 -4.57
C LEU A 602 2.91 31.38 -5.08
N SER A 603 2.64 32.35 -5.97
CA SER A 603 3.72 33.16 -6.53
C SER A 603 4.56 33.71 -5.38
N ARG A 604 5.89 33.84 -5.55
CA ARG A 604 6.79 34.32 -4.48
C ARG A 604 6.26 35.57 -3.76
N LYS A 605 5.52 36.43 -4.47
CA LYS A 605 4.82 37.61 -3.91
C LYS A 605 3.64 37.26 -3.00
N GLU A 606 2.85 36.26 -3.34
CA GLU A 606 1.75 35.76 -2.52
C GLU A 606 2.26 34.98 -1.30
N ARG A 607 3.33 34.18 -1.44
CA ARG A 607 4.02 33.55 -0.29
C ARG A 607 4.55 34.58 0.69
N THR A 608 5.30 35.57 0.22
CA THR A 608 5.85 36.61 1.11
C THR A 608 4.71 37.37 1.82
N LYS A 609 3.58 37.57 1.15
CA LYS A 609 2.43 38.29 1.71
C LYS A 609 1.63 37.44 2.69
N ALA A 610 1.42 36.15 2.40
CA ALA A 610 0.77 35.20 3.30
C ALA A 610 1.63 34.88 4.51
N GLU A 611 2.94 34.65 4.33
CA GLU A 611 3.91 34.47 5.41
C GLU A 611 4.02 35.73 6.27
N GLN A 612 4.09 36.94 5.67
CA GLN A 612 4.07 38.18 6.43
C GLN A 612 2.76 38.35 7.21
N GLN A 613 1.62 38.03 6.58
CA GLN A 613 0.32 38.16 7.22
C GLN A 613 0.13 37.10 8.33
N GLN A 614 0.67 35.90 8.17
CA GLN A 614 0.62 34.85 9.18
C GLN A 614 1.56 35.14 10.35
N ILE A 615 2.79 35.63 10.08
CA ILE A 615 3.71 36.12 11.11
C ILE A 615 3.12 37.32 11.85
N GLU A 616 2.42 38.21 11.14
CA GLU A 616 1.73 39.37 11.73
C GLU A 616 0.53 38.94 12.58
N VAL A 617 -0.28 37.99 12.12
CA VAL A 617 -1.41 37.41 12.88
C VAL A 617 -0.91 36.63 14.10
N GLU A 618 0.16 35.86 13.98
CA GLU A 618 0.75 35.11 15.08
C GLU A 618 1.43 36.04 16.09
N GLY A 619 2.05 37.12 15.61
CA GLY A 619 2.55 38.23 16.43
C GLY A 619 1.42 38.96 17.17
N LEU A 620 0.31 39.25 16.48
CA LEU A 620 -0.89 39.86 17.06
C LEU A 620 -1.56 38.92 18.07
N ASN A 621 -1.64 37.62 17.81
CA ASN A 621 -2.21 36.65 18.73
C ASN A 621 -1.37 36.51 20.00
N LYS A 622 -0.03 36.50 19.88
CA LYS A 622 0.87 36.56 21.04
C LYS A 622 0.69 37.86 21.84
N GLN A 623 0.49 39.00 21.17
CA GLN A 623 0.19 40.27 21.84
C GLN A 623 -1.18 40.26 22.52
N VAL A 624 -2.21 39.70 21.89
CA VAL A 624 -3.55 39.55 22.46
C VAL A 624 -3.51 38.65 23.69
N GLU A 625 -2.79 37.53 23.64
CA GLU A 625 -2.69 36.63 24.78
C GLU A 625 -1.89 37.24 25.94
N ALA A 626 -0.83 38.01 25.63
CA ALA A 626 -0.14 38.83 26.61
C ALA A 626 -1.05 39.91 27.22
N LEU A 627 -1.91 40.55 26.43
CA LEU A 627 -2.87 41.55 26.90
C LEU A 627 -3.98 40.92 27.76
N LYS A 628 -4.46 39.72 27.43
CA LYS A 628 -5.42 38.98 28.27
C LYS A 628 -4.79 38.58 29.61
N THR A 629 -3.53 38.13 29.59
CA THR A 629 -2.78 37.82 30.80
C THR A 629 -2.60 39.07 31.66
N PHE A 630 -2.20 40.18 31.06
CA PHE A 630 -2.07 41.48 31.73
C PHE A 630 -3.41 41.99 32.29
N GLN A 631 -4.51 41.81 31.56
CA GLN A 631 -5.84 42.18 32.04
C GLN A 631 -6.26 41.35 33.27
N SER A 632 -6.10 40.02 33.20
CA SER A 632 -6.39 39.12 34.32
C SER A 632 -5.57 39.50 35.57
N GLU A 633 -4.28 39.77 35.38
CA GLU A 633 -3.39 40.28 36.42
C GLU A 633 -3.88 41.62 37.01
N LEU A 634 -4.37 42.54 36.17
CA LEU A 634 -4.87 43.83 36.61
C LEU A 634 -6.18 43.71 37.42
N GLU A 635 -7.04 42.77 37.05
CA GLU A 635 -8.28 42.46 37.78
C GLU A 635 -7.97 41.87 39.17
N GLU A 636 -7.01 40.93 39.26
CA GLU A 636 -6.56 40.39 40.55
C GLU A 636 -5.98 41.46 41.48
N ALA A 637 -5.17 42.39 40.93
CA ALA A 637 -4.55 43.46 41.72
C ALA A 637 -5.59 44.45 42.29
N LYS A 638 -6.67 44.74 41.54
CA LYS A 638 -7.79 45.55 42.03
C LYS A 638 -8.49 44.90 43.21
N VAL A 639 -8.73 43.58 43.14
CA VAL A 639 -9.35 42.81 44.24
C VAL A 639 -8.49 42.89 45.51
N VAL A 640 -7.16 42.81 45.38
CA VAL A 640 -6.24 42.95 46.52
C VAL A 640 -6.27 44.36 47.11
N ALA A 641 -6.29 45.40 46.27
CA ALA A 641 -6.32 46.79 46.72
C ALA A 641 -7.65 47.14 47.43
N GLU A 642 -8.79 46.70 46.89
CA GLU A 642 -10.11 46.86 47.52
C GLU A 642 -10.16 46.18 48.88
N TRP A 643 -9.56 44.98 49.02
CA TRP A 643 -9.45 44.29 50.29
C TRP A 643 -8.63 45.09 51.31
N LEU A 644 -7.47 45.64 50.91
CA LEU A 644 -6.61 46.47 51.78
C LEU A 644 -7.32 47.75 52.25
N ASP A 645 -8.05 48.42 51.36
CA ASP A 645 -8.85 49.60 51.70
C ASP A 645 -9.96 49.27 52.71
N GLN A 646 -10.63 48.14 52.53
CA GLN A 646 -11.64 47.68 53.48
C GLN A 646 -11.04 47.36 54.86
N GLN A 647 -9.87 46.71 54.91
CA GLN A 647 -9.19 46.44 56.17
C GLN A 647 -8.76 47.74 56.89
N ARG A 648 -8.38 48.78 56.14
CA ARG A 648 -8.11 50.11 56.69
C ARG A 648 -9.35 50.70 57.35
N GLU A 649 -10.50 50.69 56.67
CA GLU A 649 -11.77 51.20 57.20
C GLU A 649 -12.23 50.45 58.45
N ASP A 650 -11.96 49.14 58.53
CA ASP A 650 -12.25 48.28 59.69
C ASP A 650 -11.29 48.47 60.88
N GLY A 651 -10.38 49.45 60.81
CA GLY A 651 -9.44 49.80 61.86
C GLY A 651 -8.34 48.76 62.07
N MET A 652 -7.95 48.01 61.02
CA MET A 652 -6.90 46.99 61.10
C MET A 652 -5.58 47.55 61.64
N ALA A 653 -5.18 48.75 61.23
CA ALA A 653 -3.99 49.43 61.74
C ALA A 653 -4.03 49.60 63.27
N GLU A 654 -5.17 49.99 63.82
CA GLU A 654 -5.34 50.14 65.27
C GLU A 654 -5.30 48.78 65.98
N LYS A 655 -5.89 47.74 65.39
CA LYS A 655 -5.89 46.36 65.94
C LYS A 655 -4.48 45.76 65.95
N LEU A 656 -3.77 45.84 64.82
CA LEU A 656 -2.38 45.37 64.68
C LEU A 656 -1.46 46.16 65.62
N GLY A 657 -1.60 47.48 65.66
CA GLY A 657 -0.80 48.32 66.54
C GLY A 657 -1.05 48.05 68.02
N LYS A 658 -2.30 47.82 68.44
CA LYS A 658 -2.65 47.40 69.80
C LYS A 658 -2.03 46.03 70.15
N SER A 659 -2.04 45.09 69.22
CA SER A 659 -1.44 43.76 69.39
C SER A 659 0.08 43.84 69.53
N ALA A 660 0.75 44.60 68.65
CA ALA A 660 2.19 44.86 68.72
C ALA A 660 2.58 45.51 70.06
N LEU A 661 1.88 46.57 70.48
CA LEU A 661 2.14 47.25 71.75
C LEU A 661 1.83 46.39 72.98
N ALA A 662 0.98 45.36 72.87
CA ALA A 662 0.74 44.40 73.94
C ALA A 662 1.92 43.43 74.12
N GLN A 663 2.63 43.09 73.04
CA GLN A 663 3.80 42.22 73.08
C GLN A 663 5.09 42.93 73.55
N TYR A 664 5.12 44.27 73.52
CA TYR A 664 6.26 45.06 73.98
C TYR A 664 5.88 46.04 75.12
N PRO A 665 5.72 45.55 76.37
CA PRO A 665 5.21 46.33 77.50
C PRO A 665 6.07 47.53 77.89
N LEU A 666 7.37 47.50 77.59
CA LEU A 666 8.31 48.59 77.85
C LEU A 666 8.05 49.80 76.96
N ILE A 667 7.84 49.57 75.66
CA ILE A 667 7.47 50.60 74.67
C ILE A 667 6.14 51.24 75.08
N ARG A 668 5.15 50.41 75.45
CA ARG A 668 3.84 50.88 75.92
C ARG A 668 3.89 51.73 77.20
N ARG A 669 4.88 51.53 78.08
CA ARG A 669 5.06 52.29 79.33
C ARG A 669 5.79 53.62 79.11
N GLN A 670 6.63 53.73 78.10
CA GLN A 670 7.44 54.92 77.80
C GLN A 670 6.84 55.81 76.71
N ALA A 671 6.03 55.25 75.82
CA ALA A 671 5.40 55.99 74.75
C ALA A 671 4.29 56.92 75.28
N SER A 672 4.34 58.19 74.90
CA SER A 672 3.25 59.13 75.18
C SER A 672 1.99 58.71 74.40
N LYS A 673 0.79 59.08 74.90
CA LYS A 673 -0.48 58.87 74.17
C LYS A 673 -0.40 59.41 72.73
N LYS A 674 0.27 60.56 72.56
CA LYS A 674 0.51 61.20 71.25
C LYS A 674 1.41 60.35 70.33
N SER A 675 2.41 59.67 70.88
CA SER A 675 3.30 58.77 70.14
C SER A 675 2.59 57.51 69.66
N VAL A 676 1.67 56.96 70.48
CA VAL A 676 0.85 55.80 70.12
C VAL A 676 -0.19 56.16 69.05
N GLU A 677 -0.84 57.32 69.16
CA GLU A 677 -1.76 57.83 68.14
C GLU A 677 -1.03 58.12 66.82
N ALA A 678 0.18 58.68 66.88
CA ALA A 678 1.04 58.86 65.71
C ALA A 678 1.42 57.52 65.05
N PHE A 679 1.73 56.49 65.85
CA PHE A 679 2.05 55.15 65.34
C PHE A 679 0.87 54.51 64.59
N TYR A 680 -0.35 54.56 65.14
CA TYR A 680 -1.54 54.05 64.45
C TYR A 680 -1.86 54.84 63.18
N PHE A 681 -1.69 56.16 63.23
CA PHE A 681 -1.88 57.02 62.07
C PHE A 681 -0.91 56.66 60.94
N THR A 682 0.37 56.46 61.26
CA THR A 682 1.38 56.08 60.27
C THR A 682 1.12 54.69 59.67
N LEU A 683 0.72 53.71 60.50
CA LEU A 683 0.36 52.38 59.99
C LEU A 683 -0.89 52.43 59.09
N GLY A 684 -1.86 53.30 59.41
CA GLY A 684 -3.01 53.57 58.55
C GLY A 684 -2.63 54.20 57.21
N GLN A 685 -1.77 55.23 57.24
CA GLN A 685 -1.26 55.90 56.03
C GLN A 685 -0.42 54.94 55.16
N PHE A 686 0.28 54.00 55.79
CA PHE A 686 1.04 52.98 55.09
C PHE A 686 0.13 51.99 54.34
N LEU A 687 -0.92 51.47 54.97
CA LEU A 687 -1.89 50.58 54.31
C LEU A 687 -2.58 51.27 53.13
N GLU A 688 -2.89 52.57 53.27
CA GLU A 688 -3.41 53.40 52.19
C GLU A 688 -2.40 53.55 51.05
N ASN A 689 -1.15 53.91 51.36
CA ASN A 689 -0.10 54.05 50.35
C ASN A 689 0.18 52.71 49.64
N LEU A 690 0.07 51.58 50.35
CA LEU A 690 0.23 50.24 49.79
C LEU A 690 -0.87 49.92 48.77
N SER A 691 -2.13 50.20 49.12
CA SER A 691 -3.27 50.09 48.22
C SER A 691 -3.07 50.94 46.95
N HIS A 692 -2.70 52.21 47.12
CA HIS A 692 -2.43 53.11 46.00
C HIS A 692 -1.23 52.68 45.14
N CYS A 693 -0.16 52.17 45.74
CA CYS A 693 1.01 51.69 45.00
C CYS A 693 0.71 50.43 44.20
N LEU A 694 -0.12 49.51 44.71
CA LEU A 694 -0.54 48.31 43.98
C LEU A 694 -1.41 48.68 42.77
N ILE A 695 -2.34 49.62 42.94
CA ILE A 695 -3.17 50.15 41.84
C ILE A 695 -2.30 50.90 40.82
N TRP A 696 -1.40 51.78 41.28
CA TRP A 696 -0.63 52.66 40.41
C TRP A 696 0.54 51.96 39.70
N GLY A 697 1.28 51.10 40.41
CA GLY A 697 2.47 50.40 39.90
C GLY A 697 2.16 49.44 38.77
N ARG A 698 1.01 48.74 38.82
CA ARG A 698 0.55 47.90 37.69
C ARG A 698 -0.08 48.69 36.55
N ASN A 699 -0.74 49.81 36.83
CA ASN A 699 -1.28 50.69 35.79
C ASN A 699 -0.17 51.41 34.97
N ASN A 700 1.06 51.50 35.48
CA ASN A 700 2.12 52.33 34.89
C ASN A 700 3.46 51.61 34.67
N SER A 701 3.50 50.26 34.68
CA SER A 701 4.68 49.43 34.36
C SER A 701 6.00 49.94 34.98
N LEU A 702 6.07 50.02 36.31
CA LEU A 702 7.34 50.37 36.97
C LEU A 702 8.15 49.13 37.33
N VAL A 703 9.41 49.16 36.90
CA VAL A 703 10.45 48.14 37.11
C VAL A 703 11.16 48.32 38.46
N GLU A 704 10.86 49.38 39.22
CA GLU A 704 11.59 49.72 40.45
C GLU A 704 10.69 49.85 41.68
N PRO A 705 11.10 49.27 42.83
CA PRO A 705 10.34 49.35 44.09
C PRO A 705 10.38 50.76 44.68
N VAL A 706 9.24 51.21 45.22
CA VAL A 706 9.11 52.49 45.93
C VAL A 706 9.86 52.39 47.26
N THR A 707 10.78 53.34 47.50
CA THR A 707 11.63 53.35 48.70
C THR A 707 10.79 53.69 49.95
N PRO A 708 10.80 52.85 51.00
CA PRO A 708 10.03 53.13 52.22
C PRO A 708 10.59 54.31 53.03
N ILE A 709 9.70 55.00 53.74
CA ILE A 709 10.04 56.05 54.71
C ILE A 709 10.62 55.39 55.97
N ALA A 710 11.82 55.81 56.40
CA ALA A 710 12.55 55.22 57.52
C ALA A 710 11.85 55.45 58.88
N LEU A 711 11.43 54.38 59.55
CA LEU A 711 10.77 54.38 60.87
C LEU A 711 11.04 53.07 61.66
N ASP A 712 11.11 53.19 63.00
CA ASP A 712 11.58 52.20 64.00
C ASP A 712 11.05 50.75 63.88
N ASP A 713 11.98 49.78 63.94
CA ASP A 713 11.94 48.55 63.13
C ASP A 713 11.16 47.36 63.76
N LYS A 714 11.08 47.23 65.09
CA LYS A 714 10.55 45.99 65.72
C LYS A 714 9.02 45.85 65.67
N ALA A 715 8.29 46.94 65.83
CA ALA A 715 6.83 46.92 65.81
C ALA A 715 6.28 46.72 64.37
N TYR A 716 7.03 47.17 63.37
CA TYR A 716 6.69 46.98 61.95
C TYR A 716 6.95 45.55 61.49
N ILE A 717 8.08 44.94 61.84
CA ILE A 717 8.35 43.52 61.52
C ILE A 717 7.20 42.63 62.02
N PHE A 718 6.79 42.80 63.28
CA PHE A 718 5.65 42.06 63.83
C PHE A 718 4.33 42.36 63.10
N ALA A 719 4.08 43.61 62.72
CA ALA A 719 2.89 43.98 61.96
C ALA A 719 2.88 43.35 60.56
N PHE A 720 4.03 43.29 59.87
CA PHE A 720 4.19 42.66 58.56
C PHE A 720 4.01 41.13 58.63
N GLU A 721 4.62 40.47 59.61
CA GLU A 721 4.44 39.04 59.84
C GLU A 721 2.97 38.71 60.22
N SER A 722 2.33 39.59 61.00
CA SER A 722 0.92 39.46 61.36
C SER A 722 -0.01 39.70 60.16
N LEU A 723 0.35 40.59 59.23
CA LEU A 723 -0.40 40.80 58.00
C LEU A 723 -0.32 39.58 57.09
N LYS A 724 0.88 39.01 56.93
CA LYS A 724 1.15 37.78 56.16
C LYS A 724 0.33 36.58 56.63
N THR A 725 0.17 36.44 57.94
CA THR A 725 -0.58 35.32 58.55
C THR A 725 -2.10 35.48 58.53
N ASN A 726 -2.62 36.68 58.24
CA ASN A 726 -4.05 36.97 58.20
C ASN A 726 -4.59 37.22 56.78
N ILE A 727 -3.82 36.90 55.73
CA ILE A 727 -4.28 36.96 54.34
C ILE A 727 -5.44 35.95 54.17
N PRO A 728 -6.67 36.39 53.80
CA PRO A 728 -7.81 35.49 53.68
C PRO A 728 -7.63 34.48 52.55
N SER A 729 -8.13 33.27 52.75
CA SER A 729 -8.16 32.21 51.72
C SER A 729 -9.05 32.52 50.51
N GLN A 730 -9.81 33.61 50.56
CA GLN A 730 -10.72 34.05 49.49
C GLN A 730 -10.02 34.93 48.44
N LEU A 731 -8.78 35.37 48.69
CA LEU A 731 -8.00 36.11 47.71
C LEU A 731 -7.50 35.17 46.59
N PRO A 732 -7.40 35.65 45.33
CA PRO A 732 -6.85 34.86 44.24
C PRO A 732 -5.42 34.39 44.53
N PRO A 733 -5.02 33.15 44.17
CA PRO A 733 -3.70 32.59 44.48
C PRO A 733 -2.52 33.47 44.03
N ASN A 734 -2.63 34.08 42.84
CA ASN A 734 -1.61 34.97 42.29
C ASN A 734 -1.55 36.33 43.02
N GLY A 735 -2.70 36.88 43.43
CA GLY A 735 -2.76 38.08 44.26
C GLY A 735 -2.16 37.86 45.65
N VAL A 736 -2.39 36.67 46.24
CA VAL A 736 -1.74 36.24 47.50
C VAL A 736 -0.23 36.17 47.32
N ARG A 737 0.27 35.61 46.21
CA ARG A 737 1.70 35.53 45.92
C ARG A 737 2.34 36.91 45.76
N GLN A 738 1.73 37.80 44.99
CA GLN A 738 2.24 39.17 44.80
C GLN A 738 2.32 39.95 46.11
N LEU A 739 1.30 39.83 46.96
CA LEU A 739 1.29 40.48 48.27
C LEU A 739 2.38 39.92 49.19
N ASN A 740 2.61 38.61 49.17
CA ASN A 740 3.70 37.98 49.91
C ASN A 740 5.07 38.43 49.43
N ASP A 741 5.33 38.40 48.11
CA ASP A 741 6.61 38.80 47.51
C ASP A 741 6.92 40.28 47.82
N TYR A 742 5.90 41.15 47.83
CA TYR A 742 6.08 42.56 48.18
C TYR A 742 6.37 42.77 49.67
N ILE A 743 5.66 42.07 50.56
CA ILE A 743 5.94 42.10 52.01
C ILE A 743 7.36 41.59 52.26
N ASP A 744 7.78 40.51 51.60
CA ASP A 744 9.10 39.92 51.75
C ASP A 744 10.21 40.87 51.27
N ASN A 745 10.04 41.50 50.09
CA ASN A 745 10.95 42.55 49.63
C ASN A 745 11.06 43.71 50.63
N LEU A 746 9.93 44.17 51.20
CA LEU A 746 9.96 45.24 52.20
C LEU A 746 10.70 44.84 53.48
N LEU A 747 10.52 43.60 53.93
CA LEU A 747 11.23 43.06 55.09
C LEU A 747 12.75 43.00 54.86
N GLU A 748 13.20 42.74 53.62
CA GLU A 748 14.62 42.77 53.25
C GLU A 748 15.26 44.16 53.34
N PHE A 749 14.48 45.24 53.14
CA PHE A 749 14.96 46.62 53.23
C PHE A 749 14.96 47.18 54.66
N LEU A 750 14.44 46.45 55.66
CA LEU A 750 14.50 46.86 57.06
C LEU A 750 15.90 46.57 57.64
N PRO A 751 16.56 47.54 58.30
CA PRO A 751 17.94 47.37 58.75
C PRO A 751 18.09 46.25 59.79
N THR A 752 19.07 45.36 59.59
CA THR A 752 19.46 44.34 60.56
C THR A 752 20.19 44.97 61.76
N HIS A 753 19.46 45.15 62.85
CA HIS A 753 19.79 45.27 64.29
C HIS A 753 21.17 45.66 64.89
N GLU A 754 22.24 45.94 64.16
CA GLU A 754 23.55 46.12 64.81
C GLU A 754 23.87 47.54 65.34
N HIS A 755 23.06 48.57 65.10
CA HIS A 755 23.43 49.97 65.44
C HIS A 755 22.37 50.85 66.12
N LEU A 756 21.56 50.31 67.04
CA LEU A 756 20.70 51.16 67.89
C LEU A 756 21.32 51.37 69.27
N GLN A 757 22.03 52.49 69.46
CA GLN A 757 22.21 53.10 70.78
C GLN A 757 20.97 53.92 71.12
N ALA A 758 20.46 53.72 72.34
CA ALA A 758 19.29 54.39 72.86
C ALA A 758 19.66 55.79 73.37
N ASP A 759 19.37 56.82 72.58
CA ASP A 759 19.16 58.20 73.04
C ASP A 759 17.93 58.80 72.35
#